data_AF-A0A8H5G6V7-F1
#
_entry.id   AF-A0A8H5G6V7-F1
#
_cell.length_a   1.000
_cell.length_b   1.000
_cell.length_c   1.000
_cell.angle_alpha   90.00
_cell.angle_beta   90.00
_cell.angle_gamma   90.00
#
_symmetry.space_group_name_H-M   'P 1'
#
loop_
_entity.id
_entity.type
_entity.pdbx_description
1 polymer ?
#
loop_
_entity_poly.entity_id
_entity_poly.type
_entity_poly.pdbx_seq_one_letter_code
_entity_poly.pdbx_strand_id
1 'polypeptide(L)'
;MLMDTIQIVASDHPITSVMILKSSKAEISRSFNVSLKEGRNKVTIKKLPRTIDVQSVRLSILNSDGAPSENTHLSGTVCSVSDAPSYDPSKSKLYALEIERSGLLSEKKLLDMQAEVMVTYARTWAGERTGIKDIDTFLDAFRNKGRKSIEAAMKIEEQMAELDSQIQEERRKNTLVKGSINTELGIVIVADNDTQIQLNLTYLVNNTKWTPTYELHVVTGEDGKPSSNVSLHYHASIKQATGEDWTDASLMLSTATADVIVRSIPTLEPVKICGPAPPSVTTVPGPATTQPDRSRPPRRNRSPSPSHNHSPSPPSHNRSPTPRRVRTLSPLADRSYYVRPSSPIQAPTMIIRHPSPQSPPQTVIIPSSTYPDSSSFIVAPDLQSLQETPPDDVLVLSDDEDTLHEGENAQDRTTDIPTKLATQTPMTLTYAVRGKVDISSDGKNHTVTIAILTFKADIEYISIPRVDPRVFLQYKVKNDSAYRLLPGPVSVILDNNYVSRTKFTDLNRNDTFTFTLGDDPSITISYECLTRIAKEGTHKFAEAIDITTYATTVTAQNTHPFAVENLIIRDAVPMSGSDERFKVLLRKPEELVGAKEGEFVEVKDSSDAGVEESNLLVKWEKEQDGLYEYKWKIDANDTVKLETVFDVKAPSDITYLFSNFGIHSKA
;
A
#
# COMPACT_ATOMS: atom_id res chain seq x y z
N MET A 1 25.66 -55.01 3.36
CA MET A 1 25.92 -53.82 4.19
C MET A 1 24.74 -53.61 5.11
N LEU A 2 24.98 -53.46 6.40
CA LEU A 2 23.96 -52.99 7.34
C LEU A 2 23.66 -51.51 7.02
N MET A 3 22.41 -51.08 7.16
CA MET A 3 22.02 -49.68 7.04
C MET A 3 21.87 -49.14 8.46
N ASP A 4 22.78 -48.27 8.90
CA ASP A 4 22.64 -47.66 10.22
C ASP A 4 21.42 -46.74 10.24
N THR A 5 20.73 -46.63 11.39
CA THR A 5 19.47 -45.88 11.49
C THR A 5 19.47 -44.95 12.70
N ILE A 6 19.38 -43.66 12.41
CA ILE A 6 19.43 -42.57 13.37
C ILE A 6 18.05 -41.91 13.43
N GLN A 7 17.55 -41.68 14.64
CA GLN A 7 16.26 -41.05 14.91
C GLN A 7 16.50 -39.74 15.64
N ILE A 8 15.98 -38.64 15.10
CA ILE A 8 16.09 -37.29 15.66
C ILE A 8 14.69 -36.78 15.91
N VAL A 9 14.43 -36.19 17.08
CA VAL A 9 13.15 -35.55 17.41
C VAL A 9 13.35 -34.04 17.29
N ALA A 10 12.77 -33.41 16.27
CA ALA A 10 13.00 -32.00 15.98
C ALA A 10 12.70 -31.08 17.17
N SER A 11 11.62 -31.36 17.91
CA SER A 11 11.22 -30.57 19.08
C SER A 11 12.24 -30.57 20.24
N ASP A 12 13.17 -31.51 20.26
CA ASP A 12 14.19 -31.65 21.32
C ASP A 12 15.47 -30.86 20.97
N HIS A 13 15.53 -30.26 19.77
CA HIS A 13 16.62 -29.38 19.31
C HIS A 13 16.09 -27.97 19.03
N PRO A 14 16.78 -26.90 19.48
CA PRO A 14 16.33 -25.53 19.27
C PRO A 14 16.38 -25.14 17.77
N ILE A 15 15.57 -24.15 17.42
CA ILE A 15 15.61 -23.50 16.11
C ILE A 15 16.76 -22.49 16.12
N THR A 16 17.70 -22.59 15.18
CA THR A 16 18.87 -21.71 15.16
C THR A 16 18.52 -20.32 14.65
N SER A 17 17.73 -20.24 13.58
CA SER A 17 17.20 -18.98 13.05
C SER A 17 15.83 -19.10 12.40
N VAL A 18 15.08 -17.99 12.45
CA VAL A 18 13.78 -17.79 11.79
C VAL A 18 13.85 -16.53 10.93
N MET A 19 13.46 -16.61 9.65
CA MET A 19 13.25 -15.43 8.79
C MET A 19 11.79 -15.35 8.37
N ILE A 20 11.03 -14.39 8.90
CA ILE A 20 9.60 -14.22 8.55
C ILE A 20 9.48 -13.34 7.30
N LEU A 21 8.79 -13.86 6.29
CA LEU A 21 8.57 -13.23 4.99
C LEU A 21 7.20 -12.53 4.95
N LYS A 22 7.02 -11.56 4.04
CA LYS A 22 5.72 -10.89 3.85
C LYS A 22 4.64 -11.81 3.29
N SER A 23 5.00 -12.92 2.63
CA SER A 23 4.09 -13.92 2.05
C SER A 23 3.52 -14.92 3.07
N SER A 24 3.28 -14.49 4.31
CA SER A 24 2.79 -15.32 5.42
C SER A 24 3.55 -16.62 5.71
N LYS A 25 4.82 -16.68 5.27
CA LYS A 25 5.75 -17.81 5.39
C LYS A 25 6.95 -17.40 6.23
N ALA A 26 7.56 -18.35 6.93
CA ALA A 26 8.87 -18.17 7.55
C ALA A 26 9.84 -19.25 7.08
N GLU A 27 11.10 -18.87 6.86
CA GLU A 27 12.20 -19.82 6.71
C GLU A 27 12.71 -20.18 8.10
N ILE A 28 12.83 -21.47 8.38
CA ILE A 28 13.30 -22.06 9.63
C ILE A 28 14.61 -22.79 9.34
N SER A 29 15.64 -22.52 10.13
CA SER A 29 16.90 -23.27 10.10
C SER A 29 17.13 -24.00 11.42
N ARG A 30 17.72 -25.19 11.31
CA ARG A 30 18.08 -26.08 12.41
C ARG A 30 19.42 -26.74 12.12
N SER A 31 20.17 -27.04 13.17
CA SER A 31 21.46 -27.73 13.09
C SER A 31 21.44 -28.94 13.99
N PHE A 32 21.78 -30.11 13.45
CA PHE A 32 21.82 -31.37 14.19
C PHE A 32 23.21 -31.98 14.11
N ASN A 33 23.81 -32.31 15.25
CA ASN A 33 25.08 -33.04 15.27
C ASN A 33 24.78 -34.53 15.12
N VAL A 34 25.35 -35.17 14.10
CA VAL A 34 25.05 -36.56 13.73
C VAL A 34 26.35 -37.34 13.59
N SER A 35 26.48 -38.44 14.34
CA SER A 35 27.54 -39.43 14.12
C SER A 35 27.12 -40.43 13.06
N LEU A 36 27.89 -40.56 11.99
CA LEU A 36 27.64 -41.49 10.89
C LEU A 36 28.63 -42.66 10.96
N LYS A 37 28.17 -43.82 10.48
CA LYS A 37 29.01 -44.99 10.21
C LYS A 37 29.42 -45.07 8.74
N GLU A 38 30.55 -45.73 8.47
CA GLU A 38 30.97 -46.05 7.10
C GLU A 38 29.83 -46.73 6.32
N GLY A 39 29.56 -46.23 5.11
CA GLY A 39 28.49 -46.71 4.23
C GLY A 39 27.18 -45.94 4.39
N ARG A 40 26.05 -46.67 4.36
CA ARG A 40 24.69 -46.08 4.25
C ARG A 40 24.05 -45.86 5.62
N ASN A 41 23.69 -44.60 5.89
CA ASN A 41 23.03 -44.15 7.10
C ASN A 41 21.63 -43.61 6.77
N LYS A 42 20.61 -44.02 7.53
CA LYS A 42 19.25 -43.49 7.46
C LYS A 42 18.99 -42.55 8.63
N VAL A 43 19.00 -41.25 8.39
CA VAL A 43 18.60 -40.26 9.39
C VAL A 43 17.10 -39.99 9.22
N THR A 44 16.32 -40.07 10.31
CA THR A 44 14.89 -39.74 10.31
C THR A 44 14.62 -38.64 11.32
N ILE A 45 14.22 -37.46 10.83
CA ILE A 45 13.86 -36.31 11.67
C ILE A 45 12.34 -36.31 11.84
N LYS A 46 11.87 -36.45 13.08
CA LYS A 46 10.45 -36.57 13.46
C LYS A 46 9.94 -35.32 14.16
N LYS A 47 8.62 -35.22 14.29
CA LYS A 47 7.90 -34.09 14.90
C LYS A 47 8.18 -32.73 14.23
N LEU A 48 8.37 -32.72 12.91
CA LEU A 48 8.44 -31.47 12.15
C LEU A 48 7.02 -30.87 11.96
N PRO A 49 6.89 -29.54 11.74
CA PRO A 49 5.62 -28.88 11.47
C PRO A 49 4.85 -29.52 10.32
N ARG A 50 3.52 -29.63 10.45
CA ARG A 50 2.63 -29.97 9.33
C ARG A 50 2.46 -28.82 8.34
N THR A 51 2.82 -27.58 8.73
CA THR A 51 2.77 -26.40 7.85
C THR A 51 3.99 -26.26 6.93
N ILE A 52 4.94 -27.22 6.99
CA ILE A 52 6.15 -27.24 6.15
C ILE A 52 5.81 -27.30 4.67
N ASP A 53 6.48 -26.46 3.88
CA ASP A 53 6.48 -26.61 2.42
C ASP A 53 7.51 -27.68 2.04
N VAL A 54 7.01 -28.86 1.66
CA VAL A 54 7.82 -30.03 1.33
C VAL A 54 8.81 -29.77 0.20
N GLN A 55 8.51 -28.84 -0.73
CA GLN A 55 9.40 -28.50 -1.85
C GLN A 55 10.51 -27.51 -1.46
N SER A 56 10.42 -26.89 -0.27
CA SER A 56 11.40 -25.91 0.22
C SER A 56 12.55 -26.51 1.03
N VAL A 57 12.47 -27.80 1.36
CA VAL A 57 13.42 -28.51 2.23
C VAL A 57 14.79 -28.55 1.57
N ARG A 58 15.76 -27.93 2.24
CA ARG A 58 17.17 -27.88 1.86
C ARG A 58 18.02 -28.44 2.99
N LEU A 59 19.03 -29.21 2.61
CA LEU A 59 20.00 -29.82 3.53
C LEU A 59 21.40 -29.39 3.12
N SER A 60 22.24 -29.03 4.09
CA SER A 60 23.68 -28.94 3.93
C SER A 60 24.38 -29.80 4.99
N ILE A 61 25.48 -30.43 4.61
CA ILE A 61 26.29 -31.26 5.50
C ILE A 61 27.63 -30.54 5.66
N LEU A 62 27.91 -30.14 6.90
CA LEU A 62 29.20 -29.57 7.28
C LEU A 62 29.96 -30.57 8.16
N ASN A 63 31.28 -30.49 8.10
CA ASN A 63 32.17 -31.09 9.07
C ASN A 63 32.01 -30.41 10.45
N SER A 64 32.57 -31.03 11.49
CA SER A 64 32.52 -30.49 12.85
C SER A 64 33.29 -29.17 13.04
N ASP A 65 34.14 -28.79 12.07
CA ASP A 65 34.85 -27.51 11.98
C ASP A 65 34.08 -26.43 11.16
N GLY A 66 32.88 -26.75 10.66
CA GLY A 66 32.06 -25.87 9.84
C GLY A 66 32.41 -25.85 8.34
N ALA A 67 33.44 -26.54 7.89
CA ALA A 67 33.75 -26.67 6.46
C ALA A 67 32.72 -27.56 5.74
N PRO A 68 32.47 -27.39 4.43
CA PRO A 68 31.70 -28.36 3.65
C PRO A 68 32.33 -29.75 3.72
N SER A 69 31.54 -30.78 3.99
CA SER A 69 32.06 -32.15 4.09
C SER A 69 32.35 -32.74 2.72
N GLU A 70 33.63 -32.90 2.38
CA GLU A 70 34.08 -33.52 1.13
C GLU A 70 33.86 -35.04 1.10
N ASN A 71 33.94 -35.71 2.26
CA ASN A 71 33.89 -37.19 2.41
C ASN A 71 32.48 -37.74 2.72
N THR A 72 31.43 -36.97 2.42
CA THR A 72 30.04 -37.43 2.59
C THR A 72 29.19 -37.01 1.40
N HIS A 73 28.36 -37.94 0.92
CA HIS A 73 27.50 -37.70 -0.23
C HIS A 73 26.03 -37.98 0.13
N LEU A 74 25.17 -37.00 -0.16
CA LEU A 74 23.73 -37.11 0.06
C LEU A 74 23.11 -38.00 -1.04
N SER A 75 22.80 -39.25 -0.72
CA SER A 75 22.27 -40.21 -1.70
C SER A 75 20.76 -40.06 -1.96
N GLY A 76 20.04 -39.29 -1.15
CA GLY A 76 18.64 -38.97 -1.38
C GLY A 76 17.93 -38.42 -0.15
N THR A 77 16.88 -37.62 -0.39
CA THR A 77 15.98 -37.09 0.64
C THR A 77 14.55 -37.51 0.30
N VAL A 78 13.85 -38.09 1.27
CA VAL A 78 12.45 -38.50 1.17
C VAL A 78 11.70 -37.84 2.34
N CYS A 79 11.13 -36.67 2.06
CA CYS A 79 10.19 -36.04 2.98
C CYS A 79 8.83 -36.74 2.83
N SER A 80 8.32 -37.31 3.92
CA SER A 80 7.04 -38.02 3.94
C SER A 80 6.16 -37.42 5.03
N VAL A 81 5.20 -36.59 4.63
CA VAL A 81 4.13 -36.17 5.54
C VAL A 81 3.34 -37.41 5.94
N SER A 82 3.31 -37.73 7.24
CA SER A 82 2.50 -38.85 7.71
C SER A 82 1.03 -38.42 7.64
N ASP A 83 0.33 -38.90 6.62
CA ASP A 83 -1.12 -38.71 6.46
C ASP A 83 -1.87 -39.56 7.48
N ALA A 84 -1.80 -39.16 8.75
CA ALA A 84 -2.96 -39.26 9.60
C ALA A 84 -3.99 -38.24 9.05
N PRO A 85 -5.13 -38.68 8.47
CA PRO A 85 -6.16 -37.76 8.00
C PRO A 85 -6.83 -37.15 9.23
N SER A 86 -6.24 -36.08 9.74
CA SER A 86 -6.92 -35.08 10.56
C SER A 86 -7.95 -34.39 9.66
N TYR A 87 -9.05 -35.11 9.43
CA TYR A 87 -10.35 -34.52 9.13
C TYR A 87 -10.66 -33.60 10.29
N ASP A 88 -10.57 -32.30 10.03
CA ASP A 88 -10.82 -31.24 10.99
C ASP A 88 -12.24 -30.73 10.75
N PRO A 89 -13.25 -31.16 11.54
CA PRO A 89 -14.65 -30.81 11.31
C PRO A 89 -14.87 -29.28 11.38
N SER A 90 -14.02 -28.61 12.13
CA SER A 90 -13.96 -27.16 12.32
C SER A 90 -13.63 -26.43 11.03
N LYS A 91 -12.78 -26.99 10.15
CA LYS A 91 -12.44 -26.40 8.84
C LYS A 91 -13.55 -26.59 7.82
N SER A 92 -14.19 -27.75 7.76
CA SER A 92 -15.35 -27.95 6.88
C SER A 92 -16.53 -27.08 7.31
N LYS A 93 -16.72 -26.86 8.62
CA LYS A 93 -17.72 -25.95 9.15
C LYS A 93 -17.42 -24.48 8.82
N LEU A 94 -16.20 -24.02 9.04
CA LEU A 94 -15.78 -22.64 8.70
C LEU A 94 -15.96 -22.35 7.21
N TYR A 95 -15.57 -23.29 6.34
CA TYR A 95 -15.75 -23.16 4.90
C TYR A 95 -17.22 -23.10 4.49
N ALA A 96 -18.10 -23.88 5.14
CA ALA A 96 -19.55 -23.81 4.89
C ALA A 96 -20.15 -22.46 5.28
N LEU A 97 -19.79 -21.91 6.45
CA LEU A 97 -20.23 -20.58 6.90
C LEU A 97 -19.75 -19.46 5.96
N GLU A 98 -18.51 -19.54 5.48
CA GLU A 98 -17.95 -18.57 4.52
C GLU A 98 -18.68 -18.63 3.16
N ILE A 99 -19.06 -19.82 2.68
CA ILE A 99 -19.90 -19.97 1.49
C ILE A 99 -21.27 -19.34 1.71
N GLU A 100 -21.95 -19.62 2.83
CA GLU A 100 -23.28 -19.10 3.14
C GLU A 100 -23.29 -17.56 3.18
N ARG A 101 -22.31 -16.97 3.87
CA ARG A 101 -22.06 -15.52 3.90
C ARG A 101 -21.82 -14.94 2.50
N SER A 102 -21.09 -15.65 1.64
CA SER A 102 -20.82 -15.21 0.25
C SER A 102 -22.07 -15.23 -0.63
N GLY A 103 -22.99 -16.19 -0.38
CA GLY A 103 -24.30 -16.25 -1.02
C GLY A 103 -25.15 -15.04 -0.64
N LEU A 104 -25.29 -14.77 0.66
CA LEU A 104 -26.02 -13.62 1.18
C LEU A 104 -25.47 -12.28 0.68
N LEU A 105 -24.14 -12.11 0.63
CA LEU A 105 -23.51 -10.92 0.04
C LEU A 105 -23.86 -10.74 -1.45
N SER A 106 -23.95 -11.86 -2.19
CA SER A 106 -24.34 -11.84 -3.60
C SER A 106 -25.82 -11.49 -3.78
N GLU A 107 -26.70 -11.93 -2.87
CA GLU A 107 -28.12 -11.56 -2.84
C GLU A 107 -28.33 -10.09 -2.48
N LYS A 108 -27.64 -9.56 -1.47
CA LYS A 108 -27.64 -8.11 -1.17
C LYS A 108 -27.23 -7.29 -2.40
N LYS A 109 -26.14 -7.68 -3.07
CA LYS A 109 -25.66 -6.98 -4.27
C LYS A 109 -26.70 -6.99 -5.41
N LEU A 110 -27.54 -8.03 -5.50
CA LEU A 110 -28.66 -8.07 -6.43
C LEU A 110 -29.77 -7.06 -6.07
N LEU A 111 -30.07 -6.89 -4.78
CA LEU A 111 -31.03 -5.89 -4.29
C LEU A 111 -30.54 -4.45 -4.53
N ASP A 112 -29.25 -4.19 -4.27
CA ASP A 112 -28.60 -2.90 -4.55
C ASP A 112 -28.68 -2.57 -6.06
N MET A 113 -28.38 -3.56 -6.92
CA MET A 113 -28.49 -3.43 -8.38
C MET A 113 -29.94 -3.17 -8.83
N GLN A 114 -30.94 -3.80 -8.19
CA GLN A 114 -32.35 -3.52 -8.49
C GLN A 114 -32.75 -2.08 -8.17
N ALA A 115 -32.25 -1.52 -7.06
CA ALA A 115 -32.47 -0.12 -6.72
C ALA A 115 -31.79 0.81 -7.74
N GLU A 116 -30.54 0.52 -8.15
CA GLU A 116 -29.83 1.28 -9.17
C GLU A 116 -30.55 1.24 -10.54
N VAL A 117 -31.07 0.09 -10.95
CA VAL A 117 -31.88 -0.04 -12.19
C VAL A 117 -33.15 0.82 -12.12
N MET A 118 -33.84 0.87 -10.98
CA MET A 118 -35.02 1.73 -10.82
C MET A 118 -34.67 3.23 -10.83
N VAL A 119 -33.55 3.64 -10.21
CA VAL A 119 -33.05 5.02 -10.27
C VAL A 119 -32.60 5.40 -11.68
N THR A 120 -31.94 4.48 -12.39
CA THR A 120 -31.49 4.69 -13.77
C THR A 120 -32.68 4.79 -14.72
N TYR A 121 -33.71 3.97 -14.55
CA TYR A 121 -34.97 4.08 -15.29
C TYR A 121 -35.69 5.42 -15.01
N ALA A 122 -35.73 5.88 -13.75
CA ALA A 122 -36.27 7.20 -13.44
C ALA A 122 -35.49 8.34 -14.13
N ARG A 123 -34.17 8.18 -14.34
CA ARG A 123 -33.34 9.14 -15.08
C ARG A 123 -33.54 9.09 -16.60
N THR A 124 -34.11 8.03 -17.17
CA THR A 124 -34.47 8.01 -18.61
C THR A 124 -35.78 8.75 -18.90
N TRP A 125 -36.53 9.16 -17.88
CA TRP A 125 -37.74 9.98 -18.00
C TRP A 125 -37.40 11.45 -18.27
N ALA A 126 -36.77 11.70 -19.41
CA ALA A 126 -36.43 13.03 -19.91
C ALA A 126 -37.16 13.29 -21.24
N GLY A 127 -38.29 14.00 -21.17
CA GLY A 127 -39.00 14.54 -22.33
C GLY A 127 -40.46 14.08 -22.49
N GLU A 128 -41.37 15.05 -22.41
CA GLU A 128 -42.62 15.15 -23.18
C GLU A 128 -43.43 13.85 -23.44
N ARG A 129 -43.97 13.21 -22.38
CA ARG A 129 -45.29 12.50 -22.40
C ARG A 129 -45.74 11.82 -21.10
N THR A 130 -45.02 11.96 -19.98
CA THR A 130 -45.47 11.41 -18.69
C THR A 130 -46.58 12.29 -18.07
N GLY A 131 -47.75 11.71 -17.81
CA GLY A 131 -48.79 12.36 -17.03
C GLY A 131 -48.44 12.37 -15.54
N ILE A 132 -48.97 13.33 -14.78
CA ILE A 132 -48.79 13.41 -13.31
C ILE A 132 -49.19 12.08 -12.64
N LYS A 133 -50.19 11.38 -13.16
CA LYS A 133 -50.63 10.05 -12.69
C LYS A 133 -49.61 8.94 -12.92
N ASP A 134 -48.84 9.00 -14.01
CA ASP A 134 -47.79 8.01 -14.31
C ASP A 134 -46.60 8.20 -13.37
N ILE A 135 -46.30 9.47 -13.04
CA ILE A 135 -45.29 9.84 -12.03
C ILE A 135 -45.72 9.37 -10.64
N ASP A 136 -46.95 9.63 -10.22
CA ASP A 136 -47.49 9.17 -8.94
C ASP A 136 -47.48 7.64 -8.82
N THR A 137 -47.95 6.94 -9.87
CA THR A 137 -47.92 5.47 -9.97
C THR A 137 -46.49 4.91 -9.89
N PHE A 138 -45.52 5.55 -10.56
CA PHE A 138 -44.13 5.16 -10.48
C PHE A 138 -43.50 5.45 -9.11
N LEU A 139 -43.78 6.62 -8.51
CA LEU A 139 -43.28 6.97 -7.18
C LEU A 139 -43.82 6.01 -6.12
N ASP A 140 -45.08 5.58 -6.21
CA ASP A 140 -45.64 4.56 -5.33
C ASP A 140 -45.08 3.16 -5.59
N ALA A 141 -44.86 2.78 -6.86
CA ALA A 141 -44.17 1.54 -7.18
C ALA A 141 -42.72 1.54 -6.67
N PHE A 142 -42.01 2.66 -6.80
CA PHE A 142 -40.65 2.88 -6.33
C PHE A 142 -40.58 2.87 -4.80
N ARG A 143 -41.47 3.58 -4.11
CA ARG A 143 -41.62 3.60 -2.64
C ARG A 143 -41.87 2.19 -2.10
N ASN A 144 -42.81 1.45 -2.72
CA ASN A 144 -43.19 0.11 -2.27
C ASN A 144 -42.13 -0.96 -2.58
N LYS A 145 -41.48 -0.92 -3.75
CA LYS A 145 -40.38 -1.82 -4.08
C LYS A 145 -39.12 -1.49 -3.29
N GLY A 146 -38.78 -0.20 -3.17
CA GLY A 146 -37.66 0.30 -2.37
C GLY A 146 -37.78 -0.11 -0.91
N ARG A 147 -38.96 0.09 -0.28
CA ARG A 147 -39.21 -0.36 1.10
C ARG A 147 -38.99 -1.88 1.26
N LYS A 148 -39.52 -2.70 0.35
CA LYS A 148 -39.31 -4.16 0.37
C LYS A 148 -37.84 -4.56 0.15
N SER A 149 -37.12 -3.82 -0.71
CA SER A 149 -35.70 -4.06 -0.97
C SER A 149 -34.85 -3.73 0.27
N ILE A 150 -35.14 -2.61 0.94
CA ILE A 150 -34.49 -2.21 2.20
C ILE A 150 -34.80 -3.23 3.31
N GLU A 151 -36.06 -3.65 3.45
CA GLU A 151 -36.50 -4.66 4.43
C GLU A 151 -35.78 -6.01 4.23
N ALA A 152 -35.60 -6.44 2.97
CA ALA A 152 -34.84 -7.63 2.63
C ALA A 152 -33.33 -7.45 2.85
N ALA A 153 -32.76 -6.31 2.47
CA ALA A 153 -31.33 -6.01 2.66
C ALA A 153 -30.95 -5.94 4.15
N MET A 154 -31.78 -5.32 4.99
CA MET A 154 -31.58 -5.29 6.45
C MET A 154 -31.59 -6.70 7.06
N LYS A 155 -32.50 -7.58 6.60
CA LYS A 155 -32.53 -8.98 7.04
C LYS A 155 -31.30 -9.77 6.60
N ILE A 156 -30.81 -9.52 5.38
CA ILE A 156 -29.56 -10.12 4.89
C ILE A 156 -28.36 -9.61 5.71
N GLU A 157 -28.31 -8.32 6.05
CA GLU A 157 -27.26 -7.74 6.91
C GLU A 157 -27.27 -8.35 8.33
N GLU A 158 -28.44 -8.55 8.93
CA GLU A 158 -28.61 -9.26 10.21
C GLU A 158 -28.06 -10.70 10.13
N GLN A 159 -28.43 -11.45 9.10
CA GLN A 159 -27.93 -12.80 8.87
C GLN A 159 -26.42 -12.84 8.61
N MET A 160 -25.88 -11.86 7.88
CA MET A 160 -24.44 -11.72 7.65
C MET A 160 -23.68 -11.38 8.93
N ALA A 161 -24.24 -10.54 9.81
CA ALA A 161 -23.63 -10.20 11.10
C ALA A 161 -23.59 -11.41 12.06
N GLU A 162 -24.66 -12.20 12.09
CA GLU A 162 -24.71 -13.46 12.85
C GLU A 162 -23.71 -14.49 12.28
N LEU A 163 -23.64 -14.65 10.96
CA LEU A 163 -22.61 -15.51 10.33
C LEU A 163 -21.20 -15.00 10.60
N ASP A 164 -20.95 -13.68 10.59
CA ASP A 164 -19.64 -13.12 10.93
C ASP A 164 -19.26 -13.40 12.39
N SER A 165 -20.21 -13.34 13.31
CA SER A 165 -20.04 -13.78 14.71
C SER A 165 -19.68 -15.27 14.81
N GLN A 166 -20.42 -16.15 14.11
CA GLN A 166 -20.15 -17.59 14.09
C GLN A 166 -18.80 -17.93 13.41
N ILE A 167 -18.46 -17.25 12.32
CA ILE A 167 -17.15 -17.36 11.65
C ILE A 167 -16.05 -16.89 12.60
N GLN A 168 -16.24 -15.80 13.34
CA GLN A 168 -15.27 -15.30 14.32
C GLN A 168 -15.08 -16.28 15.49
N GLU A 169 -16.15 -16.89 16.01
CA GLU A 169 -16.09 -17.90 17.07
C GLU A 169 -15.46 -19.21 16.60
N GLU A 170 -15.76 -19.68 15.39
CA GLU A 170 -15.14 -20.88 14.82
C GLU A 170 -13.66 -20.61 14.44
N ARG A 171 -13.33 -19.41 13.99
CA ARG A 171 -11.93 -18.94 13.84
C ARG A 171 -11.22 -18.85 15.19
N ARG A 172 -11.89 -18.45 16.27
CA ARG A 172 -11.32 -18.43 17.64
C ARG A 172 -10.98 -19.84 18.10
N LYS A 173 -11.88 -20.81 17.88
CA LYS A 173 -11.61 -22.24 18.13
C LYS A 173 -10.43 -22.75 17.29
N ASN A 174 -10.39 -22.44 16.00
CA ASN A 174 -9.28 -22.83 15.12
C ASN A 174 -7.96 -22.13 15.46
N THR A 175 -7.99 -20.90 16.00
CA THR A 175 -6.78 -20.20 16.46
C THR A 175 -6.19 -20.84 17.71
N LEU A 176 -7.01 -21.53 18.52
CA LEU A 176 -6.56 -22.32 19.68
C LEU A 176 -5.97 -23.69 19.29
N VAL A 177 -6.10 -24.12 18.04
CA VAL A 177 -5.45 -25.34 17.54
C VAL A 177 -3.99 -25.00 17.21
N LYS A 178 -3.10 -25.26 18.19
CA LYS A 178 -1.65 -25.30 17.96
C LYS A 178 -1.36 -26.16 16.73
N GLY A 179 -0.55 -25.68 15.80
CA GLY A 179 -0.20 -26.42 14.59
C GLY A 179 0.32 -27.82 14.93
N SER A 180 -0.03 -28.82 14.11
CA SER A 180 0.38 -30.20 14.39
C SER A 180 1.84 -30.43 14.01
N ILE A 181 2.58 -31.15 14.86
CA ILE A 181 3.98 -31.53 14.66
C ILE A 181 4.10 -33.05 14.37
N ASN A 182 3.60 -33.47 13.21
CA ASN A 182 3.51 -34.88 12.81
C ASN A 182 4.17 -35.21 11.45
N THR A 183 4.98 -34.29 10.91
CA THR A 183 5.77 -34.56 9.69
C THR A 183 7.05 -35.31 10.03
N GLU A 184 7.46 -36.23 9.14
CA GLU A 184 8.73 -36.94 9.24
C GLU A 184 9.57 -36.75 7.96
N LEU A 185 10.87 -36.49 8.12
CA LEU A 185 11.84 -36.33 7.04
C LEU A 185 12.86 -37.48 7.09
N GLY A 186 12.81 -38.36 6.09
CA GLY A 186 13.80 -39.41 5.90
C GLY A 186 14.94 -38.96 4.99
N ILE A 187 16.17 -39.17 5.42
CA ILE A 187 17.39 -38.74 4.72
C ILE A 187 18.32 -39.94 4.63
N VAL A 188 18.90 -40.19 3.45
CA VAL A 188 19.89 -41.25 3.25
C VAL A 188 21.25 -40.61 2.92
N ILE A 189 22.18 -40.73 3.86
CA ILE A 189 23.54 -40.19 3.77
C ILE A 189 24.51 -41.35 3.57
N VAL A 190 25.46 -41.19 2.64
CA VAL A 190 26.59 -42.09 2.48
C VAL A 190 27.83 -41.40 3.03
N ALA A 191 28.56 -42.07 3.90
CA ALA A 191 29.83 -41.61 4.46
C ALA A 191 30.95 -42.60 4.11
N ASP A 192 32.11 -42.09 3.73
CA ASP A 192 33.24 -42.92 3.29
C ASP A 192 34.03 -43.53 4.47
N ASN A 193 33.80 -43.00 5.68
CA ASN A 193 34.34 -43.49 6.94
C ASN A 193 33.41 -43.11 8.10
N ASP A 194 33.60 -43.72 9.27
CA ASP A 194 32.98 -43.26 10.52
C ASP A 194 33.35 -41.78 10.77
N THR A 195 32.35 -40.91 10.99
CA THR A 195 32.56 -39.45 11.07
C THR A 195 31.48 -38.73 11.89
N GLN A 196 31.78 -37.50 12.34
CA GLN A 196 30.80 -36.59 12.95
C GLN A 196 30.56 -35.37 12.07
N ILE A 197 29.30 -35.16 11.69
CA ILE A 197 28.85 -34.05 10.86
C ILE A 197 27.86 -33.15 11.59
N GLN A 198 27.77 -31.90 11.15
CA GLN A 198 26.63 -31.04 11.40
C GLN A 198 25.69 -31.07 10.19
N LEU A 199 24.48 -31.60 10.39
CA LEU A 199 23.41 -31.60 9.41
C LEU A 199 22.56 -30.34 9.60
N ASN A 200 22.67 -29.41 8.66
CA ASN A 200 21.89 -28.18 8.64
C ASN A 200 20.64 -28.37 7.76
N LEU A 201 19.47 -28.16 8.36
CA LEU A 201 18.15 -28.30 7.74
C LEU A 201 17.49 -26.93 7.67
N THR A 202 17.15 -26.48 6.45
CA THR A 202 16.40 -25.25 6.20
C THR A 202 15.11 -25.55 5.45
N TYR A 203 13.98 -25.00 5.90
CA TYR A 203 12.66 -25.21 5.29
C TYR A 203 11.73 -24.01 5.50
N LEU A 204 10.75 -23.84 4.62
CA LEU A 204 9.67 -22.86 4.79
C LEU A 204 8.50 -23.48 5.56
N VAL A 205 7.87 -22.68 6.42
CA VAL A 205 6.60 -22.99 7.11
C VAL A 205 5.55 -21.92 6.80
N ASN A 206 4.30 -22.36 6.67
CA ASN A 206 3.14 -21.48 6.55
C ASN A 206 2.57 -21.07 7.92
N ASN A 207 1.53 -20.22 7.91
CA ASN A 207 0.84 -19.69 9.10
C ASN A 207 1.70 -18.77 9.97
N THR A 208 2.48 -17.90 9.33
CA THR A 208 3.21 -16.82 10.01
C THR A 208 2.75 -15.47 9.46
N LYS A 209 2.93 -14.38 10.21
CA LYS A 209 2.70 -13.02 9.75
C LYS A 209 3.51 -12.07 10.61
N TRP A 210 4.03 -11.01 10.00
CA TRP A 210 4.58 -9.88 10.73
C TRP A 210 4.05 -8.56 10.16
N THR A 211 3.91 -7.55 11.02
CA THR A 211 3.53 -6.19 10.62
C THR A 211 4.36 -5.17 11.39
N PRO A 212 4.95 -4.15 10.73
CA PRO A 212 5.67 -3.08 11.42
C PRO A 212 4.70 -2.24 12.26
N THR A 213 5.15 -1.83 13.44
CA THR A 213 4.41 -0.96 14.37
C THR A 213 5.39 0.00 15.04
N TYR A 214 4.98 1.25 15.22
CA TYR A 214 5.88 2.32 15.65
C TYR A 214 5.33 3.06 16.87
N GLU A 215 6.23 3.51 17.74
CA GLU A 215 5.93 4.47 18.79
C GLU A 215 6.92 5.64 18.71
N LEU A 216 6.39 6.86 18.61
CA LEU A 216 7.17 8.10 18.71
C LEU A 216 7.04 8.62 20.14
N HIS A 217 8.15 8.58 20.87
CA HIS A 217 8.26 9.06 22.24
C HIS A 217 8.92 10.45 22.25
N VAL A 218 8.24 11.41 22.86
CA VAL A 218 8.73 12.76 23.17
C VAL A 218 8.70 12.93 24.69
N VAL A 219 9.67 13.66 25.23
CA VAL A 219 9.74 14.01 26.65
C VAL A 219 9.73 15.53 26.80
N THR A 220 9.11 16.02 27.85
CA THR A 220 9.18 17.42 28.26
C THR A 220 10.45 17.66 29.07
N GLY A 221 11.19 18.71 28.74
CA GLY A 221 12.41 19.12 29.45
C GLY A 221 12.13 19.77 30.80
N GLU A 222 13.19 19.98 31.58
CA GLU A 222 13.11 20.69 32.88
C GLU A 222 12.65 22.15 32.74
N ASP A 223 12.80 22.74 31.54
CA ASP A 223 12.31 24.06 31.17
C ASP A 223 10.82 24.09 30.78
N GLY A 224 10.13 22.95 30.87
CA GLY A 224 8.74 22.77 30.48
C GLY A 224 8.52 22.66 28.97
N LYS A 225 9.58 22.67 28.15
CA LYS A 225 9.46 22.56 26.68
C LYS A 225 9.44 21.11 26.22
N PRO A 226 8.57 20.74 25.26
CA PRO A 226 8.70 19.49 24.52
C PRO A 226 10.07 19.39 23.80
N SER A 227 10.80 18.31 24.05
CA SER A 227 12.16 18.08 23.54
C SER A 227 12.21 17.89 22.02
N SER A 228 13.20 18.51 21.36
CA SER A 228 13.50 18.27 19.94
C SER A 228 14.16 16.91 19.66
N ASN A 229 14.52 16.14 20.69
CA ASN A 229 14.89 14.73 20.55
C ASN A 229 13.63 13.86 20.56
N VAL A 230 13.37 13.16 19.45
CA VAL A 230 12.27 12.19 19.33
C VAL A 230 12.86 10.78 19.30
N SER A 231 12.39 9.91 20.18
CA SER A 231 12.75 8.48 20.14
C SER A 231 11.70 7.69 19.38
N LEU A 232 12.07 7.12 18.23
CA LEU A 232 11.25 6.19 17.49
C LEU A 232 11.57 4.76 17.94
N HIS A 233 10.62 4.12 18.62
CA HIS A 233 10.66 2.69 18.85
C HIS A 233 10.04 1.98 17.65
N TYR A 234 10.85 1.24 16.91
CA TYR A 234 10.43 0.44 15.76
C TYR A 234 10.27 -1.03 16.20
N HIS A 235 9.03 -1.50 16.20
CA HIS A 235 8.66 -2.87 16.55
C HIS A 235 8.09 -3.63 15.35
N ALA A 236 8.01 -4.96 15.50
CA ALA A 236 7.14 -5.80 14.71
C ALA A 236 6.17 -6.56 15.61
N SER A 237 4.88 -6.50 15.25
CA SER A 237 3.86 -7.42 15.76
C SER A 237 3.89 -8.69 14.90
N ILE A 238 4.26 -9.81 15.51
CA ILE A 238 4.42 -11.13 14.89
C ILE A 238 3.30 -12.05 15.36
N LYS A 239 2.73 -12.82 14.43
CA LYS A 239 1.73 -13.85 14.72
C LYS A 239 2.13 -15.14 14.03
N GLN A 240 2.20 -16.23 14.78
CA GLN A 240 2.56 -17.54 14.23
C GLN A 240 1.72 -18.68 14.81
N ALA A 241 1.36 -19.63 13.95
CA ALA A 241 0.63 -20.86 14.28
C ALA A 241 1.20 -22.03 13.46
N THR A 242 2.52 -22.18 13.50
CA THR A 242 3.27 -23.23 12.79
C THR A 242 3.13 -24.61 13.43
N GLY A 243 2.94 -24.64 14.74
CA GLY A 243 2.95 -25.81 15.61
C GLY A 243 4.14 -25.88 16.56
N GLU A 244 5.20 -25.11 16.28
CA GLU A 244 6.43 -25.09 17.07
C GLU A 244 6.61 -23.73 17.73
N ASP A 245 6.90 -23.71 19.02
CA ASP A 245 7.28 -22.50 19.72
C ASP A 245 8.73 -22.18 19.35
N TRP A 246 8.99 -20.97 18.87
CA TRP A 246 10.34 -20.54 18.54
C TRP A 246 10.98 -20.04 19.83
N THR A 247 11.86 -20.84 20.44
CA THR A 247 12.49 -20.53 21.73
C THR A 247 13.99 -20.28 21.51
N ASP A 248 14.54 -19.23 22.12
CA ASP A 248 15.92 -18.76 21.92
C ASP A 248 16.31 -18.60 20.44
N ALA A 249 15.37 -18.19 19.58
CA ALA A 249 15.59 -18.14 18.14
C ALA A 249 16.26 -16.82 17.70
N SER A 250 17.21 -16.88 16.75
CA SER A 250 17.68 -15.68 16.05
C SER A 250 16.63 -15.27 15.01
N LEU A 251 16.13 -14.03 15.07
CA LEU A 251 14.99 -13.59 14.27
C LEU A 251 15.36 -12.54 13.22
N MET A 252 14.97 -12.80 11.97
CA MET A 252 15.00 -11.87 10.87
C MET A 252 13.59 -11.62 10.31
N LEU A 253 13.35 -10.40 9.83
CA LEU A 253 12.10 -9.98 9.22
C LEU A 253 12.38 -9.46 7.82
N SER A 254 11.79 -10.08 6.81
CA SER A 254 12.05 -9.77 5.40
C SER A 254 10.80 -9.27 4.68
N THR A 255 10.98 -8.27 3.81
CA THR A 255 9.94 -7.83 2.88
C THR A 255 9.80 -8.73 1.66
N ALA A 256 10.65 -9.74 1.51
CA ALA A 256 10.54 -10.72 0.44
C ALA A 256 9.21 -11.48 0.48
N THR A 257 8.79 -11.97 -0.69
CA THR A 257 7.63 -12.85 -0.87
C THR A 257 8.08 -14.16 -1.48
N ALA A 258 7.95 -15.27 -0.74
CA ALA A 258 8.20 -16.62 -1.26
C ALA A 258 7.02 -17.20 -2.04
N ASP A 259 5.89 -16.47 -2.14
CA ASP A 259 4.77 -16.83 -3.00
C ASP A 259 5.04 -16.44 -4.46
N VAL A 260 6.01 -17.13 -5.04
CA VAL A 260 6.28 -17.15 -6.47
C VAL A 260 5.88 -18.53 -6.99
N ILE A 261 4.57 -18.72 -7.18
CA ILE A 261 4.15 -19.35 -8.43
C ILE A 261 4.85 -18.53 -9.50
N VAL A 262 5.77 -19.15 -10.24
CA VAL A 262 6.59 -18.47 -11.24
C VAL A 262 5.66 -17.63 -12.12
N ARG A 263 5.70 -16.31 -11.92
CA ARG A 263 5.12 -15.36 -12.87
C ARG A 263 6.06 -15.40 -14.07
N SER A 264 5.89 -16.44 -14.89
CA SER A 264 6.46 -16.50 -16.22
C SER A 264 6.21 -15.17 -16.88
N ILE A 265 7.24 -14.64 -17.56
CA ILE A 265 7.15 -13.34 -18.23
C ILE A 265 5.85 -13.34 -19.05
N PRO A 266 4.90 -12.44 -18.75
CA PRO A 266 3.55 -12.56 -19.31
C PRO A 266 3.63 -12.46 -20.83
N THR A 267 3.13 -13.49 -21.50
CA THR A 267 3.10 -13.54 -22.96
C THR A 267 2.08 -12.54 -23.48
N LEU A 268 2.55 -11.57 -24.25
CA LEU A 268 1.67 -10.60 -24.90
C LEU A 268 0.92 -11.28 -26.05
N GLU A 269 -0.36 -11.56 -25.85
CA GLU A 269 -1.24 -12.00 -26.92
C GLU A 269 -1.42 -10.90 -27.98
N PRO A 270 -1.29 -11.20 -29.29
CA PRO A 270 -1.41 -10.19 -30.33
C PRO A 270 -2.85 -9.68 -30.47
N VAL A 271 -3.03 -8.37 -30.27
CA VAL A 271 -4.33 -7.70 -30.43
C VAL A 271 -4.79 -7.76 -31.89
N LYS A 272 -5.94 -8.38 -32.14
CA LYS A 272 -6.59 -8.45 -33.46
C LYS A 272 -7.90 -7.66 -33.44
N ILE A 273 -8.20 -6.96 -34.53
CA ILE A 273 -9.51 -6.35 -34.73
C ILE A 273 -10.50 -7.46 -35.09
N CYS A 274 -11.39 -7.80 -34.15
CA CYS A 274 -12.52 -8.68 -34.42
C CYS A 274 -13.73 -7.85 -34.88
N GLY A 275 -14.27 -8.17 -36.06
CA GLY A 275 -15.61 -7.71 -36.44
C GLY A 275 -16.70 -8.31 -35.54
N PRO A 276 -17.92 -7.77 -35.54
CA PRO A 276 -19.02 -8.33 -34.76
C PRO A 276 -19.25 -9.79 -35.16
N ALA A 277 -19.13 -10.69 -34.18
CA ALA A 277 -19.39 -12.11 -34.41
C ALA A 277 -20.84 -12.29 -34.88
N PRO A 278 -21.10 -13.10 -35.92
CA PRO A 278 -22.47 -13.47 -36.26
C PRO A 278 -23.10 -14.16 -35.03
N PRO A 279 -24.38 -13.90 -34.71
CA PRO A 279 -25.02 -14.48 -33.54
C PRO A 279 -24.93 -16.00 -33.63
N SER A 280 -24.27 -16.61 -32.63
CA SER A 280 -24.14 -18.05 -32.57
C SER A 280 -25.52 -18.66 -32.45
N VAL A 281 -26.00 -19.31 -33.52
CA VAL A 281 -27.22 -20.10 -33.46
C VAL A 281 -27.01 -21.15 -32.39
N THR A 282 -27.74 -21.05 -31.29
CA THR A 282 -27.70 -22.04 -30.23
C THR A 282 -28.39 -23.29 -30.76
N THR A 283 -27.61 -24.19 -31.34
CA THR A 283 -28.09 -25.51 -31.74
C THR A 283 -28.47 -26.25 -30.46
N VAL A 284 -29.75 -26.29 -30.16
CA VAL A 284 -30.29 -27.01 -29.00
C VAL A 284 -29.83 -28.47 -29.08
N PRO A 285 -29.20 -29.02 -28.01
CA PRO A 285 -28.84 -30.44 -28.01
C PRO A 285 -30.10 -31.29 -28.15
N GLY A 286 -30.15 -32.13 -29.19
CA GLY A 286 -31.20 -33.13 -29.32
C GLY A 286 -31.18 -34.12 -28.14
N PRO A 287 -32.33 -34.72 -27.78
CA PRO A 287 -32.39 -35.65 -26.66
C PRO A 287 -31.43 -36.82 -26.87
N ALA A 288 -30.72 -37.19 -25.80
CA ALA A 288 -29.65 -38.17 -25.87
C ALA A 288 -30.15 -39.56 -26.30
N THR A 289 -29.77 -39.98 -27.52
CA THR A 289 -29.96 -41.36 -27.96
C THR A 289 -29.05 -42.26 -27.14
N THR A 290 -29.64 -43.09 -26.28
CA THR A 290 -28.93 -44.07 -25.44
C THR A 290 -28.06 -44.99 -26.31
N GLN A 291 -26.73 -44.85 -26.23
CA GLN A 291 -25.85 -45.82 -26.88
C GLN A 291 -25.85 -47.13 -26.07
N PRO A 292 -25.99 -48.31 -26.74
CA PRO A 292 -25.94 -49.59 -26.06
C PRO A 292 -24.51 -49.94 -25.62
N ASP A 293 -24.43 -50.51 -24.42
CA ASP A 293 -23.22 -50.99 -23.76
C ASP A 293 -22.35 -51.89 -24.67
N ARG A 294 -21.06 -51.56 -24.78
CA ARG A 294 -20.05 -52.30 -25.55
C ARG A 294 -19.08 -53.07 -24.65
N SER A 295 -19.62 -54.02 -23.88
CA SER A 295 -18.83 -54.99 -23.10
C SER A 295 -19.02 -56.45 -23.56
N ARG A 296 -18.82 -56.74 -24.87
CA ARG A 296 -18.73 -58.13 -25.37
C ARG A 296 -17.90 -58.28 -26.66
N PRO A 297 -16.99 -59.28 -26.78
CA PRO A 297 -16.15 -59.45 -27.95
C PRO A 297 -16.91 -60.06 -29.16
N PRO A 298 -16.44 -59.83 -30.41
CA PRO A 298 -17.18 -60.18 -31.62
C PRO A 298 -17.05 -61.66 -32.02
N ARG A 299 -18.13 -62.24 -32.55
CA ARG A 299 -18.10 -63.50 -33.30
C ARG A 299 -18.08 -63.22 -34.81
N ARG A 300 -17.19 -63.93 -35.54
CA ARG A 300 -17.19 -64.16 -37.00
C ARG A 300 -18.63 -64.39 -37.54
N ASN A 301 -19.04 -63.97 -38.75
CA ASN A 301 -18.40 -64.25 -40.05
C ASN A 301 -19.17 -63.61 -41.25
N ARG A 302 -18.45 -63.43 -42.38
CA ARG A 302 -18.90 -63.48 -43.82
C ARG A 302 -19.80 -62.39 -44.44
N SER A 303 -19.24 -61.73 -45.46
CA SER A 303 -19.88 -61.09 -46.62
C SER A 303 -20.46 -62.13 -47.63
N PRO A 304 -21.28 -61.77 -48.64
CA PRO A 304 -20.80 -61.06 -49.85
C PRO A 304 -21.75 -60.01 -50.51
N SER A 305 -21.21 -59.29 -51.50
CA SER A 305 -21.85 -58.34 -52.48
C SER A 305 -22.60 -59.11 -53.62
N PRO A 306 -23.09 -58.54 -54.78
CA PRO A 306 -22.88 -57.20 -55.41
C PRO A 306 -24.07 -56.54 -56.22
N SER A 307 -23.77 -55.43 -56.94
CA SER A 307 -24.46 -54.87 -58.17
C SER A 307 -25.81 -54.12 -58.02
N HIS A 308 -26.27 -53.18 -58.88
CA HIS A 308 -25.84 -52.70 -60.23
C HIS A 308 -26.37 -51.27 -60.61
N ASN A 309 -25.54 -50.47 -61.33
CA ASN A 309 -25.76 -49.57 -62.50
C ASN A 309 -26.89 -48.50 -62.74
N HIS A 310 -26.42 -47.36 -63.31
CA HIS A 310 -26.97 -46.46 -64.38
C HIS A 310 -27.87 -45.19 -64.12
N SER A 311 -27.55 -44.13 -64.91
CA SER A 311 -28.23 -42.82 -65.15
C SER A 311 -29.08 -42.87 -66.47
N PRO A 312 -29.62 -41.80 -67.14
CA PRO A 312 -29.54 -40.33 -66.95
C PRO A 312 -30.77 -39.39 -67.27
N SER A 313 -30.73 -38.14 -66.75
CA SER A 313 -31.17 -36.82 -67.35
C SER A 313 -32.65 -36.58 -67.86
N PRO A 314 -33.03 -35.44 -68.52
CA PRO A 314 -33.97 -34.41 -67.97
C PRO A 314 -35.11 -34.00 -69.00
N PRO A 315 -35.66 -32.75 -69.17
CA PRO A 315 -35.73 -31.48 -68.38
C PRO A 315 -37.12 -30.73 -68.36
N SER A 316 -37.17 -29.51 -67.77
CA SER A 316 -37.79 -28.24 -68.31
C SER A 316 -38.83 -27.40 -67.48
N HIS A 317 -38.49 -26.11 -67.37
CA HIS A 317 -39.31 -24.87 -67.50
C HIS A 317 -40.51 -24.43 -66.60
N ASN A 318 -40.24 -23.38 -65.79
CA ASN A 318 -40.65 -21.96 -66.02
C ASN A 318 -42.08 -21.47 -65.64
N ARG A 319 -42.20 -20.56 -64.65
CA ARG A 319 -42.71 -19.15 -64.79
C ARG A 319 -42.93 -18.42 -63.45
N SER A 320 -42.62 -17.11 -63.44
CA SER A 320 -43.04 -16.09 -62.44
C SER A 320 -44.31 -15.36 -62.92
N PRO A 321 -45.03 -14.55 -62.10
CA PRO A 321 -44.64 -13.14 -61.88
C PRO A 321 -45.05 -12.45 -60.54
N THR A 322 -44.55 -11.24 -60.31
CA THR A 322 -44.85 -10.29 -59.20
C THR A 322 -45.71 -9.09 -59.64
N PRO A 323 -46.38 -8.35 -58.72
CA PRO A 323 -46.16 -6.89 -58.57
C PRO A 323 -46.08 -6.40 -57.08
N ARG A 324 -45.20 -5.46 -56.65
CA ARG A 324 -45.32 -3.95 -56.60
C ARG A 324 -46.41 -3.39 -55.62
N ARG A 325 -46.27 -2.25 -54.88
CA ARG A 325 -45.20 -1.22 -54.60
C ARG A 325 -45.72 -0.13 -53.58
N VAL A 326 -44.83 0.71 -52.99
CA VAL A 326 -45.04 2.06 -52.34
C VAL A 326 -45.64 2.04 -50.89
N ARG A 327 -45.18 2.72 -49.80
CA ARG A 327 -44.16 3.77 -49.42
C ARG A 327 -44.68 5.22 -49.18
N THR A 328 -44.60 5.76 -47.94
CA THR A 328 -44.50 7.20 -47.53
C THR A 328 -44.52 7.30 -45.97
N LEU A 329 -44.15 8.38 -45.24
CA LEU A 329 -43.12 9.45 -45.32
C LEU A 329 -43.02 10.14 -43.91
N SER A 330 -41.88 10.78 -43.57
CA SER A 330 -41.65 11.56 -42.31
C SER A 330 -42.14 13.03 -42.39
N PRO A 331 -42.14 13.87 -41.31
CA PRO A 331 -40.99 14.77 -41.02
C PRO A 331 -40.79 15.23 -39.53
N LEU A 332 -40.15 16.40 -39.30
CA LEU A 332 -39.41 16.87 -38.09
C LEU A 332 -40.05 18.06 -37.28
N ALA A 333 -39.38 18.41 -36.16
CA ALA A 333 -39.26 19.73 -35.46
C ALA A 333 -40.34 20.08 -34.38
N ASP A 334 -40.09 20.91 -33.33
CA ASP A 334 -38.95 21.79 -32.98
C ASP A 334 -38.78 22.01 -31.43
N ARG A 335 -37.68 22.69 -31.03
CA ARG A 335 -37.27 23.40 -29.78
C ARG A 335 -38.36 23.90 -28.77
N SER A 336 -38.10 24.24 -27.49
CA SER A 336 -36.96 24.13 -26.53
C SER A 336 -37.29 24.86 -25.20
N TYR A 337 -36.70 24.50 -24.03
CA TYR A 337 -36.16 25.43 -22.97
C TYR A 337 -35.55 24.67 -21.75
N TYR A 338 -34.24 24.85 -21.48
CA TYR A 338 -33.47 24.96 -20.19
C TYR A 338 -33.84 24.11 -18.92
N VAL A 339 -32.95 23.55 -18.07
CA VAL A 339 -31.46 23.46 -17.95
C VAL A 339 -31.03 22.23 -17.10
N ARG A 340 -29.74 21.83 -17.14
CA ARG A 340 -29.15 20.63 -16.47
C ARG A 340 -28.31 20.94 -15.21
N PRO A 341 -28.01 19.93 -14.35
CA PRO A 341 -26.75 19.79 -13.60
C PRO A 341 -25.72 18.87 -14.32
N SER A 342 -24.48 18.85 -13.81
CA SER A 342 -23.23 18.56 -14.55
C SER A 342 -22.59 17.17 -14.35
N SER A 343 -21.75 16.78 -15.33
CA SER A 343 -20.90 15.56 -15.35
C SER A 343 -19.43 15.88 -14.97
N PRO A 344 -18.62 14.88 -14.55
CA PRO A 344 -17.19 15.06 -14.25
C PRO A 344 -16.32 15.32 -15.50
N ILE A 345 -15.18 15.98 -15.28
CA ILE A 345 -14.26 16.46 -16.32
C ILE A 345 -13.20 15.40 -16.68
N GLN A 346 -12.92 15.27 -17.99
CA GLN A 346 -11.79 14.53 -18.56
C GLN A 346 -10.63 15.50 -18.87
N ALA A 347 -9.38 15.05 -18.69
CA ALA A 347 -8.20 15.83 -19.04
C ALA A 347 -8.00 15.94 -20.58
N PRO A 348 -7.38 17.04 -21.09
CA PRO A 348 -7.26 17.27 -22.53
C PRO A 348 -6.06 16.53 -23.16
N THR A 349 -6.31 15.84 -24.27
CA THR A 349 -5.28 15.29 -25.15
C THR A 349 -4.74 16.37 -26.11
N MET A 350 -3.42 16.59 -26.15
CA MET A 350 -2.79 17.44 -27.17
C MET A 350 -2.96 16.84 -28.57
N ILE A 351 -3.39 17.67 -29.54
CA ILE A 351 -3.32 17.35 -30.97
C ILE A 351 -2.04 17.98 -31.54
N ILE A 352 -0.99 17.17 -31.71
CA ILE A 352 0.21 17.58 -32.45
C ILE A 352 -0.04 17.35 -33.94
N ARG A 353 0.06 18.42 -34.75
CA ARG A 353 0.10 18.32 -36.21
C ARG A 353 1.53 18.03 -36.66
N HIS A 354 1.78 16.83 -37.20
CA HIS A 354 3.03 16.52 -37.89
C HIS A 354 2.96 16.88 -39.39
N PRO A 355 4.08 17.31 -40.01
CA PRO A 355 4.15 17.61 -41.44
C PRO A 355 4.27 16.34 -42.31
N SER A 356 4.04 16.50 -43.62
CA SER A 356 4.07 15.44 -44.62
C SER A 356 5.42 14.70 -44.71
N PRO A 357 5.43 13.39 -45.04
CA PRO A 357 6.67 12.60 -45.14
C PRO A 357 7.44 12.88 -46.44
N GLN A 358 8.76 12.91 -46.35
CA GLN A 358 9.67 12.75 -47.50
C GLN A 358 10.02 11.27 -47.72
N SER A 359 10.35 10.92 -48.96
CA SER A 359 10.57 9.56 -49.44
C SER A 359 11.81 8.86 -48.85
N PRO A 360 11.82 7.51 -48.74
CA PRO A 360 12.98 6.76 -48.25
C PRO A 360 14.01 6.46 -49.36
N PRO A 361 15.32 6.41 -49.05
CA PRO A 361 16.32 5.71 -49.86
C PRO A 361 16.30 4.19 -49.61
N GLN A 362 16.96 3.43 -50.48
CA GLN A 362 16.69 2.00 -50.71
C GLN A 362 17.44 1.02 -49.79
N THR A 363 16.84 -0.15 -49.59
CA THR A 363 17.46 -1.36 -49.03
C THR A 363 18.42 -2.01 -50.04
N VAL A 364 19.57 -2.50 -49.56
CA VAL A 364 20.41 -3.50 -50.25
C VAL A 364 20.52 -4.76 -49.38
N ILE A 365 20.67 -5.92 -50.02
CA ILE A 365 20.30 -7.26 -49.50
C ILE A 365 21.54 -8.18 -49.38
N ILE A 366 21.75 -8.78 -48.20
CA ILE A 366 22.06 -10.22 -47.87
C ILE A 366 23.22 -10.88 -48.68
N PRO A 367 24.24 -11.58 -48.07
CA PRO A 367 23.98 -12.84 -47.34
C PRO A 367 24.87 -13.31 -46.16
N SER A 368 24.20 -14.05 -45.26
CA SER A 368 24.56 -15.33 -44.61
C SER A 368 26.04 -15.73 -44.36
N SER A 369 26.36 -16.16 -43.14
CA SER A 369 26.38 -17.61 -42.79
C SER A 369 26.95 -17.93 -41.39
N THR A 370 26.64 -19.15 -40.91
CA THR A 370 27.43 -20.00 -40.00
C THR A 370 27.63 -19.60 -38.52
N TYR A 371 26.91 -20.32 -37.64
CA TYR A 371 27.37 -20.61 -36.26
C TYR A 371 28.43 -21.73 -36.28
N PRO A 372 29.43 -21.67 -35.39
CA PRO A 372 30.06 -22.86 -34.82
C PRO A 372 29.73 -23.04 -33.33
N ASP A 373 30.14 -24.19 -32.81
CA ASP A 373 29.62 -24.81 -31.58
C ASP A 373 30.43 -24.53 -30.30
N SER A 374 29.84 -24.89 -29.17
CA SER A 374 30.34 -25.12 -27.80
C SER A 374 31.84 -24.93 -27.43
N SER A 375 32.03 -24.38 -26.20
CA SER A 375 32.89 -24.87 -25.09
C SER A 375 34.01 -23.96 -24.51
N SER A 376 33.91 -23.76 -23.19
CA SER A 376 34.98 -23.65 -22.17
C SER A 376 35.72 -22.33 -21.84
N PHE A 377 36.12 -22.25 -20.54
CA PHE A 377 37.09 -21.40 -19.83
C PHE A 377 36.74 -19.98 -19.28
N ILE A 378 36.61 -19.96 -17.94
CA ILE A 378 37.23 -19.09 -16.91
C ILE A 378 37.94 -17.81 -17.35
N VAL A 379 37.62 -16.66 -16.71
CA VAL A 379 38.52 -15.75 -15.94
C VAL A 379 37.72 -14.52 -15.44
N ALA A 380 38.02 -14.04 -14.24
CA ALA A 380 37.41 -12.84 -13.66
C ALA A 380 38.07 -11.54 -14.17
N PRO A 381 37.34 -10.42 -14.28
CA PRO A 381 37.95 -9.11 -14.50
C PRO A 381 38.33 -8.45 -13.15
N ASP A 382 39.62 -8.13 -13.04
CA ASP A 382 40.17 -7.14 -12.11
C ASP A 382 39.60 -5.74 -12.43
N LEU A 383 39.44 -4.89 -11.42
CA LEU A 383 39.02 -3.49 -11.56
C LEU A 383 39.89 -2.59 -10.67
N GLN A 384 40.95 -2.06 -11.27
CA GLN A 384 41.83 -1.07 -10.65
C GLN A 384 41.34 0.37 -10.86
N SER A 385 41.62 1.23 -9.87
CA SER A 385 41.60 2.71 -9.92
C SER A 385 40.22 3.36 -10.12
N LEU A 386 39.83 4.38 -9.36
CA LEU A 386 40.58 5.63 -9.14
C LEU A 386 40.54 6.12 -7.68
N GLN A 387 41.66 6.72 -7.25
CA GLN A 387 41.79 7.45 -5.99
C GLN A 387 41.53 8.95 -6.21
N GLU A 388 40.79 9.58 -5.30
CA GLU A 388 40.92 11.00 -5.02
C GLU A 388 40.95 11.21 -3.49
N THR A 389 41.89 12.02 -3.04
CA THR A 389 42.12 12.41 -1.63
C THR A 389 41.92 13.92 -1.46
N PRO A 390 41.36 14.39 -0.33
CA PRO A 390 41.65 15.70 0.22
C PRO A 390 42.55 15.60 1.49
N PRO A 391 43.20 16.70 1.91
CA PRO A 391 44.50 16.63 2.58
C PRO A 391 44.48 16.67 4.12
N ASP A 392 45.61 16.26 4.69
CA ASP A 392 45.99 16.46 6.10
C ASP A 392 46.32 17.93 6.41
N ASP A 393 45.95 18.39 7.61
CA ASP A 393 46.92 18.79 8.66
C ASP A 393 46.19 19.46 9.85
N VAL A 394 46.45 18.97 11.07
CA VAL A 394 46.96 19.74 12.23
C VAL A 394 47.28 18.74 13.36
N LEU A 395 48.52 18.81 13.83
CA LEU A 395 49.12 17.95 14.87
C LEU A 395 48.72 18.39 16.29
N VAL A 396 48.47 17.43 17.21
CA VAL A 396 48.88 17.54 18.62
C VAL A 396 49.39 16.19 19.14
N LEU A 397 50.49 16.28 19.89
CA LEU A 397 51.33 15.24 20.52
C LEU A 397 50.56 14.44 21.61
N SER A 398 50.74 13.11 21.73
CA SER A 398 51.67 12.39 22.65
C SER A 398 51.19 12.38 24.12
N ASP A 399 51.45 11.39 24.99
CA ASP A 399 52.20 10.11 24.96
C ASP A 399 51.44 9.04 25.78
N ASP A 400 51.73 7.76 25.60
CA ASP A 400 52.27 6.87 26.66
C ASP A 400 52.29 5.40 26.21
N GLU A 401 53.42 4.72 26.46
CA GLU A 401 53.60 3.29 26.20
C GLU A 401 53.02 2.44 27.34
N ASP A 402 52.57 1.23 27.03
CA ASP A 402 53.06 0.07 27.78
C ASP A 402 53.04 -1.19 26.91
N THR A 403 54.10 -2.00 26.96
CA THR A 403 54.29 -3.17 26.10
C THR A 403 54.49 -4.46 26.90
N LEU A 404 53.70 -5.49 26.62
CA LEU A 404 54.07 -6.89 26.84
C LEU A 404 53.52 -7.78 25.72
N HIS A 405 54.33 -8.76 25.30
CA HIS A 405 54.09 -9.67 24.17
C HIS A 405 53.72 -11.11 24.64
N GLU A 406 53.50 -11.99 23.66
CA GLU A 406 53.17 -13.43 23.75
C GLU A 406 51.67 -13.76 24.01
N GLY A 407 51.00 -14.64 23.25
CA GLY A 407 51.42 -15.40 22.07
C GLY A 407 50.27 -16.19 21.42
N GLU A 408 50.43 -16.53 20.14
CA GLU A 408 49.69 -17.52 19.31
C GLU A 408 48.16 -17.70 19.43
N ASN A 409 47.48 -17.19 18.38
CA ASN A 409 46.72 -18.00 17.42
C ASN A 409 45.59 -18.93 17.92
N ALA A 410 44.37 -18.40 18.02
CA ALA A 410 43.14 -19.18 17.88
C ALA A 410 42.15 -18.42 16.97
N GLN A 411 41.84 -19.00 15.81
CA GLN A 411 41.08 -18.34 14.76
C GLN A 411 39.57 -18.57 14.97
N ASP A 412 38.98 -17.84 15.91
CA ASP A 412 37.55 -17.94 16.20
C ASP A 412 36.71 -17.35 15.05
N ARG A 413 36.10 -18.24 14.28
CA ARG A 413 35.11 -17.94 13.22
C ARG A 413 33.81 -18.67 13.51
N THR A 414 33.18 -18.35 14.63
CA THR A 414 31.75 -18.62 14.79
C THR A 414 30.95 -18.01 13.64
N THR A 415 30.18 -18.85 12.96
CA THR A 415 29.08 -18.57 12.02
C THR A 415 28.60 -17.11 11.97
N ASP A 416 28.62 -16.49 10.79
CA ASP A 416 28.17 -15.12 10.52
C ASP A 416 26.73 -14.86 11.03
N ILE A 417 26.63 -14.30 12.24
CA ILE A 417 25.47 -13.52 12.65
C ILE A 417 25.56 -12.21 11.85
N PRO A 418 24.52 -11.79 11.10
CA PRO A 418 24.59 -10.54 10.35
C PRO A 418 24.72 -9.33 11.30
N THR A 419 25.95 -8.83 11.50
CA THR A 419 26.23 -7.62 12.31
C THR A 419 25.54 -6.37 11.74
N LYS A 420 25.04 -6.43 10.50
CA LYS A 420 24.30 -5.38 9.82
C LYS A 420 22.80 -5.51 10.04
N LEU A 421 22.29 -4.78 11.03
CA LEU A 421 20.89 -4.86 11.52
C LEU A 421 19.80 -4.56 10.47
N ALA A 422 20.13 -3.81 9.43
CA ALA A 422 19.26 -3.63 8.27
C ALA A 422 20.09 -3.81 6.99
N THR A 423 19.67 -4.77 6.16
CA THR A 423 20.30 -5.03 4.86
C THR A 423 19.27 -4.83 3.76
N GLN A 424 19.52 -3.84 2.91
CA GLN A 424 18.74 -3.54 1.72
C GLN A 424 19.48 -4.03 0.47
N THR A 425 18.84 -4.88 -0.31
CA THR A 425 19.22 -5.17 -1.70
C THR A 425 18.23 -4.48 -2.65
N PRO A 426 18.50 -4.40 -3.96
CA PRO A 426 17.54 -3.85 -4.92
C PRO A 426 16.19 -4.59 -4.98
N MET A 427 16.10 -5.82 -4.43
CA MET A 427 14.91 -6.67 -4.49
C MET A 427 14.26 -6.92 -3.12
N THR A 428 14.99 -6.77 -2.01
CA THR A 428 14.52 -7.19 -0.68
C THR A 428 15.15 -6.36 0.42
N LEU A 429 14.35 -6.06 1.44
CA LEU A 429 14.79 -5.44 2.69
C LEU A 429 14.64 -6.46 3.83
N THR A 430 15.71 -6.68 4.57
CA THR A 430 15.76 -7.61 5.71
C THR A 430 16.27 -6.88 6.95
N TYR A 431 15.55 -7.04 8.06
CA TYR A 431 15.91 -6.54 9.38
C TYR A 431 16.29 -7.70 10.29
N ALA A 432 17.40 -7.58 11.01
CA ALA A 432 17.71 -8.45 12.13
C ALA A 432 17.11 -7.86 13.42
N VAL A 433 16.41 -8.68 14.20
CA VAL A 433 15.99 -8.34 15.56
C VAL A 433 17.18 -8.54 16.48
N ARG A 434 17.47 -7.58 17.37
CA ARG A 434 18.60 -7.70 18.31
C ARG A 434 18.32 -8.79 19.34
N GLY A 435 19.29 -9.68 19.53
CA GLY A 435 19.21 -10.75 20.52
C GLY A 435 18.42 -11.97 20.05
N LYS A 436 18.15 -12.87 21.00
CA LYS A 436 17.31 -14.05 20.81
C LYS A 436 15.89 -13.77 21.27
N VAL A 437 14.90 -14.44 20.67
CA VAL A 437 13.48 -14.22 20.97
C VAL A 437 12.72 -15.52 21.21
N ASP A 438 11.68 -15.40 22.05
CA ASP A 438 10.70 -16.44 22.32
C ASP A 438 9.34 -16.07 21.71
N ILE A 439 8.82 -16.88 20.78
CA ILE A 439 7.54 -16.64 20.09
C ILE A 439 6.72 -17.92 20.04
N SER A 440 5.70 -17.99 20.89
CA SER A 440 4.81 -19.16 21.01
C SER A 440 3.93 -19.36 19.78
N SER A 441 3.61 -20.62 19.46
CA SER A 441 2.73 -21.01 18.36
C SER A 441 1.25 -21.00 18.76
N ASP A 442 0.80 -19.86 19.30
CA ASP A 442 -0.55 -19.68 19.85
C ASP A 442 -1.48 -18.84 18.97
N GLY A 443 -1.01 -18.42 17.79
CA GLY A 443 -1.77 -17.58 16.87
C GLY A 443 -2.11 -16.19 17.41
N LYS A 444 -1.47 -15.71 18.48
CA LYS A 444 -1.63 -14.34 19.00
C LYS A 444 -0.56 -13.41 18.43
N ASN A 445 -0.65 -12.13 18.78
CA ASN A 445 0.37 -11.14 18.44
C ASN A 445 1.44 -11.11 19.55
N HIS A 446 2.69 -11.23 19.15
CA HIS A 446 3.90 -11.09 19.97
C HIS A 446 4.69 -9.90 19.43
N THR A 447 5.07 -8.97 20.29
CA THR A 447 5.79 -7.75 19.87
C THR A 447 7.29 -7.92 20.09
N VAL A 448 8.09 -7.67 19.07
CA VAL A 448 9.57 -7.62 19.16
C VAL A 448 10.10 -6.26 18.73
N THR A 449 11.19 -5.81 19.32
CA THR A 449 11.84 -4.53 18.96
C THR A 449 12.88 -4.76 17.87
N ILE A 450 12.70 -4.11 16.72
CA ILE A 450 13.68 -4.09 15.63
C ILE A 450 14.79 -3.09 15.97
N ALA A 451 14.40 -1.85 16.30
CA ALA A 451 15.32 -0.77 16.61
C ALA A 451 14.67 0.26 17.55
N ILE A 452 15.52 0.96 18.29
CA ILE A 452 15.20 2.25 18.90
C ILE A 452 16.12 3.26 18.21
N LEU A 453 15.53 4.30 17.64
CA LEU A 453 16.20 5.33 16.83
C LEU A 453 15.93 6.69 17.46
N THR A 454 16.95 7.55 17.54
CA THR A 454 16.78 8.92 18.04
C THR A 454 16.94 9.89 16.88
N PHE A 455 15.96 10.76 16.70
CA PHE A 455 15.96 11.79 15.67
C PHE A 455 15.93 13.19 16.28
N LYS A 456 16.47 14.16 15.52
CA LYS A 456 16.20 15.58 15.75
C LYS A 456 14.94 16.00 14.98
N ALA A 457 14.11 16.81 15.63
CA ALA A 457 12.89 17.36 15.06
C ALA A 457 12.94 18.90 15.03
N ASP A 458 12.46 19.47 13.92
CA ASP A 458 12.04 20.86 13.88
C ASP A 458 10.63 20.96 14.47
N ILE A 459 10.44 21.87 15.42
CA ILE A 459 9.18 22.05 16.16
C ILE A 459 8.48 23.31 15.65
N GLU A 460 7.22 23.17 15.24
CA GLU A 460 6.37 24.22 14.68
C GLU A 460 5.01 24.23 15.42
N TYR A 461 4.55 25.41 15.84
CA TYR A 461 3.23 25.61 16.46
C TYR A 461 2.30 26.17 15.41
N ILE A 462 1.31 25.42 14.94
CA ILE A 462 0.55 25.75 13.73
C ILE A 462 -0.91 26.05 14.08
N SER A 463 -1.43 27.19 13.61
CA SER A 463 -2.86 27.51 13.66
C SER A 463 -3.42 27.88 12.28
N ILE A 464 -4.71 27.59 12.07
CA ILE A 464 -5.45 27.95 10.85
C ILE A 464 -6.74 28.67 11.30
N PRO A 465 -6.65 29.93 11.76
CA PRO A 465 -7.65 30.50 12.67
C PRO A 465 -9.06 30.65 12.08
N ARG A 466 -9.15 30.79 10.75
CA ARG A 466 -10.42 30.82 10.00
C ARG A 466 -11.17 29.47 10.01
N VAL A 467 -10.47 28.36 10.26
CA VAL A 467 -11.02 26.99 10.30
C VAL A 467 -11.15 26.50 11.74
N ASP A 468 -10.07 26.62 12.52
CA ASP A 468 -9.99 26.24 13.93
C ASP A 468 -8.93 27.14 14.61
N PRO A 469 -9.32 28.06 15.51
CA PRO A 469 -8.41 28.99 16.19
C PRO A 469 -7.61 28.35 17.35
N ARG A 470 -7.42 27.02 17.32
CA ARG A 470 -6.48 26.34 18.21
C ARG A 470 -5.08 26.29 17.59
N VAL A 471 -4.07 26.17 18.44
CA VAL A 471 -2.68 25.97 18.02
C VAL A 471 -2.32 24.51 18.20
N PHE A 472 -1.79 23.89 17.15
CA PHE A 472 -1.38 22.49 17.14
C PHE A 472 0.14 22.37 17.12
N LEU A 473 0.69 21.57 18.04
CA LEU A 473 2.12 21.34 18.11
C LEU A 473 2.53 20.26 17.10
N GLN A 474 3.26 20.66 16.06
CA GLN A 474 3.76 19.80 14.98
C GLN A 474 5.27 19.59 15.09
N TYR A 475 5.66 18.34 14.87
CA TYR A 475 7.05 17.90 14.78
C TYR A 475 7.33 17.50 13.33
N LYS A 476 8.45 17.99 12.79
CA LYS A 476 8.96 17.67 11.46
C LYS A 476 10.31 16.99 11.61
N VAL A 477 10.41 15.76 11.12
CA VAL A 477 11.55 14.86 11.36
C VAL A 477 12.11 14.38 10.03
N LYS A 478 13.43 14.33 9.92
CA LYS A 478 14.12 13.69 8.80
C LYS A 478 14.59 12.30 9.23
N ASN A 479 14.32 11.27 8.43
CA ASN A 479 14.84 9.93 8.65
C ASN A 479 16.32 9.85 8.21
N ASP A 480 17.24 10.33 9.04
CA ASP A 480 18.69 10.23 8.82
C ASP A 480 19.27 8.82 9.05
N SER A 481 18.47 7.92 9.64
CA SER A 481 18.87 6.57 10.04
C SER A 481 19.24 5.66 8.87
N ALA A 482 19.84 4.50 9.19
CA ALA A 482 20.11 3.44 8.22
C ALA A 482 18.85 2.62 7.82
N TYR A 483 17.68 2.91 8.41
CA TYR A 483 16.46 2.14 8.21
C TYR A 483 15.50 2.87 7.27
N ARG A 484 14.94 2.15 6.30
CA ARG A 484 13.68 2.56 5.65
C ARG A 484 12.53 2.17 6.56
N LEU A 485 11.64 3.09 6.90
CA LEU A 485 10.49 2.82 7.76
C LEU A 485 9.31 2.43 6.87
N LEU A 486 8.89 1.17 6.97
CA LEU A 486 7.81 0.59 6.19
C LEU A 486 6.42 1.12 6.59
N PRO A 487 5.42 1.06 5.69
CA PRO A 487 4.03 1.39 6.01
C PRO A 487 3.49 0.65 7.22
N GLY A 488 3.06 1.41 8.23
CA GLY A 488 2.58 0.89 9.51
C GLY A 488 1.94 1.97 10.40
N PRO A 489 1.13 1.58 11.39
CA PRO A 489 0.54 2.49 12.37
C PRO A 489 1.61 3.04 13.32
N VAL A 490 1.42 4.28 13.74
CA VAL A 490 2.32 5.01 14.65
C VAL A 490 1.50 5.53 15.83
N SER A 491 1.88 5.14 17.04
CA SER A 491 1.43 5.77 18.28
C SER A 491 2.34 6.95 18.60
N VAL A 492 1.79 8.05 19.09
CA VAL A 492 2.54 9.22 19.54
C VAL A 492 2.35 9.38 21.05
N ILE A 493 3.46 9.48 21.77
CA ILE A 493 3.55 9.42 23.22
C ILE A 493 4.34 10.63 23.71
N LEU A 494 3.79 11.35 24.69
CA LEU A 494 4.43 12.47 25.39
C LEU A 494 4.45 12.14 26.89
N ASP A 495 5.63 12.19 27.51
CA ASP A 495 5.80 11.93 28.95
C ASP A 495 5.15 10.61 29.41
N ASN A 496 5.36 9.55 28.62
CA ASN A 496 4.77 8.21 28.76
C ASN A 496 3.23 8.13 28.61
N ASN A 497 2.55 9.23 28.27
CA ASN A 497 1.11 9.27 28.01
C ASN A 497 0.82 9.19 26.50
N TYR A 498 -0.21 8.42 26.13
CA TYR A 498 -0.65 8.33 24.74
C TYR A 498 -1.40 9.61 24.32
N VAL A 499 -0.93 10.27 23.26
CA VAL A 499 -1.45 11.55 22.78
C VAL A 499 -2.23 11.41 21.49
N SER A 500 -1.64 10.80 20.45
CA SER A 500 -2.25 10.75 19.12
C SER A 500 -1.90 9.47 18.35
N ARG A 501 -2.59 9.26 17.22
CA ARG A 501 -2.27 8.21 16.25
C ARG A 501 -1.99 8.83 14.89
N THR A 502 -0.94 8.35 14.24
CA THR A 502 -0.70 8.59 12.82
C THR A 502 -0.33 7.27 12.13
N LYS A 503 0.12 7.33 10.89
CA LYS A 503 0.64 6.19 10.13
C LYS A 503 1.85 6.66 9.33
N PHE A 504 2.87 5.82 9.27
CA PHE A 504 3.88 5.98 8.23
C PHE A 504 3.35 5.40 6.92
N THR A 505 3.65 6.10 5.84
CA THR A 505 3.67 5.55 4.49
C THR A 505 4.99 4.79 4.33
N ASP A 506 5.71 4.94 3.22
CA ASP A 506 6.99 4.28 3.00
C ASP A 506 8.09 5.34 3.03
N LEU A 507 8.83 5.41 4.14
CA LEU A 507 9.83 6.46 4.39
C LEU A 507 11.22 5.89 4.16
N ASN A 508 11.85 6.25 3.06
CA ASN A 508 13.23 5.91 2.77
C ASN A 508 14.20 6.70 3.67
N ARG A 509 15.48 6.39 3.55
CA ARG A 509 16.53 7.20 4.16
C ARG A 509 16.54 8.60 3.54
N ASN A 510 16.66 9.62 4.37
CA ASN A 510 16.54 11.05 4.11
C ASN A 510 15.13 11.59 3.81
N ASP A 511 14.11 10.74 3.71
CA ASP A 511 12.71 11.21 3.61
C ASP A 511 12.30 11.90 4.92
N THR A 512 11.43 12.89 4.82
CA THR A 512 10.87 13.61 5.98
C THR A 512 9.45 13.16 6.30
N PHE A 513 9.10 13.16 7.57
CA PHE A 513 7.75 12.91 8.06
C PHE A 513 7.34 13.94 9.12
N THR A 514 6.03 14.12 9.30
CA THR A 514 5.48 14.98 10.35
C THR A 514 4.51 14.21 11.24
N PHE A 515 4.40 14.65 12.49
CA PHE A 515 3.39 14.17 13.44
C PHE A 515 2.99 15.32 14.39
N THR A 516 1.87 15.17 15.09
CA THR A 516 1.37 16.20 16.03
C THR A 516 1.18 15.66 17.44
N LEU A 517 1.47 16.52 18.42
CA LEU A 517 1.24 16.29 19.85
C LEU A 517 -0.13 16.81 20.32
N GLY A 518 -1.06 17.07 19.39
CA GLY A 518 -2.38 17.64 19.69
C GLY A 518 -2.37 19.17 19.73
N ASP A 519 -3.42 19.75 20.32
CA ASP A 519 -3.56 21.17 20.57
C ASP A 519 -2.89 21.61 21.89
N ASP A 520 -2.27 22.78 21.88
CA ASP A 520 -1.65 23.41 23.04
C ASP A 520 -2.57 24.56 23.54
N PRO A 521 -3.27 24.38 24.68
CA PRO A 521 -4.20 25.38 25.18
C PRO A 521 -3.50 26.62 25.75
N SER A 522 -2.18 26.57 25.96
CA SER A 522 -1.38 27.66 26.53
C SER A 522 -1.09 28.76 25.51
N ILE A 523 -1.32 28.51 24.22
CA ILE A 523 -1.28 29.51 23.16
C ILE A 523 -2.71 29.72 22.65
N THR A 524 -3.31 30.86 22.98
CA THR A 524 -4.67 31.21 22.55
C THR A 524 -4.63 32.09 21.31
N ILE A 525 -5.42 31.75 20.30
CA ILE A 525 -5.64 32.60 19.12
C ILE A 525 -7.08 33.14 19.13
N SER A 526 -7.24 34.44 18.86
CA SER A 526 -8.52 35.01 18.42
C SER A 526 -8.46 35.45 16.96
N TYR A 527 -9.58 35.33 16.25
CA TYR A 527 -9.73 35.70 14.85
C TYR A 527 -10.95 36.61 14.69
N GLU A 528 -10.71 37.85 14.26
CA GLU A 528 -11.77 38.82 13.97
C GLU A 528 -11.67 39.25 12.51
N CYS A 529 -12.80 39.33 11.80
CA CYS A 529 -12.87 39.87 10.46
C CYS A 529 -13.88 41.02 10.42
N LEU A 530 -13.40 42.20 9.99
CA LEU A 530 -14.18 43.40 9.82
C LEU A 530 -14.27 43.73 8.32
N THR A 531 -15.44 44.21 7.89
CA THR A 531 -15.71 44.57 6.50
C THR A 531 -16.19 46.01 6.41
N ARG A 532 -15.61 46.79 5.50
CA ARG A 532 -16.00 48.18 5.22
C ARG A 532 -16.24 48.36 3.72
N ILE A 533 -17.38 48.95 3.36
CA ILE A 533 -17.72 49.24 1.96
C ILE A 533 -17.57 50.74 1.70
N ALA A 534 -16.92 51.08 0.59
CA ALA A 534 -16.84 52.43 0.01
C ALA A 534 -17.27 52.38 -1.46
N LYS A 535 -17.81 53.47 -1.99
CA LYS A 535 -18.25 53.56 -3.39
C LYS A 535 -17.31 54.45 -4.21
N GLU A 536 -16.87 53.97 -5.36
CA GLU A 536 -16.02 54.68 -6.32
C GLU A 536 -16.79 54.89 -7.63
N GLY A 537 -16.84 56.14 -8.11
CA GLY A 537 -17.58 56.52 -9.33
C GLY A 537 -18.83 57.37 -9.07
N THR A 538 -18.68 58.70 -9.09
CA THR A 538 -19.78 59.68 -8.93
C THR A 538 -20.06 60.51 -10.19
N HIS A 539 -19.62 60.04 -11.36
CA HIS A 539 -19.90 60.69 -12.65
C HIS A 539 -21.06 60.00 -13.37
N LYS A 540 -21.98 60.79 -13.95
CA LYS A 540 -23.27 60.34 -14.53
C LYS A 540 -23.21 59.34 -15.71
N PHE A 541 -22.01 58.91 -16.11
CA PHE A 541 -21.77 57.99 -17.23
C PHE A 541 -20.71 56.91 -16.93
N ALA A 542 -20.26 56.80 -15.68
CA ALA A 542 -19.35 55.74 -15.24
C ALA A 542 -20.15 54.62 -14.54
N GLU A 543 -19.73 53.38 -14.72
CA GLU A 543 -20.21 52.23 -13.96
C GLU A 543 -19.83 52.40 -12.48
N ALA A 544 -20.76 52.17 -11.57
CA ALA A 544 -20.52 52.34 -10.14
C ALA A 544 -19.77 51.13 -9.59
N ILE A 545 -18.63 51.36 -8.92
CA ILE A 545 -17.78 50.30 -8.37
C ILE A 545 -17.85 50.37 -6.84
N ASP A 546 -18.17 49.25 -6.21
CA ASP A 546 -18.04 49.10 -4.76
C ASP A 546 -16.64 48.54 -4.44
N ILE A 547 -15.92 49.23 -3.56
CA ILE A 547 -14.69 48.75 -2.93
C ILE A 547 -15.07 48.21 -1.55
N THR A 548 -14.89 46.90 -1.36
CA THR A 548 -15.08 46.25 -0.07
C THR A 548 -13.72 45.93 0.53
N THR A 549 -13.33 46.68 1.57
CA THR A 549 -12.13 46.39 2.36
C THR A 549 -12.47 45.33 3.40
N TYR A 550 -11.71 44.24 3.40
CA TYR A 550 -11.72 43.21 4.44
C TYR A 550 -10.44 43.36 5.27
N ALA A 551 -10.59 43.49 6.59
CA ALA A 551 -9.49 43.51 7.54
C ALA A 551 -9.65 42.34 8.51
N THR A 552 -8.70 41.42 8.52
CA THR A 552 -8.65 40.26 9.42
C THR A 552 -7.57 40.50 10.46
N THR A 553 -7.95 40.51 11.75
CA THR A 553 -7.03 40.62 12.88
C THR A 553 -6.90 39.26 13.55
N VAL A 554 -5.66 38.78 13.67
CA VAL A 554 -5.29 37.61 14.47
C VAL A 554 -4.61 38.10 15.73
N THR A 555 -5.16 37.81 16.91
CA THR A 555 -4.43 38.04 18.17
C THR A 555 -3.91 36.70 18.67
N ALA A 556 -2.61 36.60 18.91
CA ALA A 556 -1.99 35.44 19.54
C ALA A 556 -1.53 35.81 20.95
N GLN A 557 -1.85 34.98 21.93
CA GLN A 557 -1.40 35.14 23.31
C GLN A 557 -0.67 33.88 23.75
N ASN A 558 0.60 34.01 24.13
CA ASN A 558 1.40 32.94 24.71
C ASN A 558 1.34 33.03 26.23
N THR A 559 0.85 32.00 26.91
CA THR A 559 0.81 31.91 28.39
C THR A 559 1.83 30.94 28.96
N HIS A 560 2.71 30.38 28.13
CA HIS A 560 3.83 29.56 28.60
C HIS A 560 4.83 30.38 29.43
N PRO A 561 5.57 29.73 30.35
CA PRO A 561 6.74 30.34 31.01
C PRO A 561 7.94 30.51 30.06
N PHE A 562 7.80 30.18 28.77
CA PHE A 562 8.86 30.23 27.77
C PHE A 562 8.42 30.83 26.43
N ALA A 563 9.40 31.33 25.66
CA ALA A 563 9.19 31.81 24.30
C ALA A 563 8.97 30.66 23.30
N VAL A 564 8.07 30.88 22.35
CA VAL A 564 7.71 29.98 21.25
C VAL A 564 8.34 30.51 19.97
N GLU A 565 9.37 29.83 19.48
CA GLU A 565 10.24 30.31 18.39
C GLU A 565 9.61 30.23 16.97
N ASN A 566 8.64 29.32 16.78
CA ASN A 566 8.06 29.01 15.46
C ASN A 566 6.53 28.92 15.53
N LEU A 567 5.84 30.02 15.86
CA LEU A 567 4.39 30.13 15.67
C LEU A 567 4.10 30.40 14.19
N ILE A 568 3.36 29.49 13.56
CA ILE A 568 2.95 29.53 12.16
C ILE A 568 1.44 29.79 12.08
N ILE A 569 1.04 30.91 11.49
CA ILE A 569 -0.36 31.22 11.22
C ILE A 569 -0.60 31.09 9.72
N ARG A 570 -1.48 30.14 9.35
CA ARG A 570 -1.91 29.92 7.96
C ARG A 570 -3.25 30.58 7.71
N ASP A 571 -3.35 31.37 6.65
CA ASP A 571 -4.63 31.90 6.17
C ASP A 571 -4.60 32.15 4.65
N ALA A 572 -5.70 32.61 4.07
CA ALA A 572 -5.83 32.83 2.63
C ALA A 572 -6.44 34.19 2.26
N VAL A 573 -5.87 34.86 1.26
CA VAL A 573 -6.46 36.04 0.58
C VAL A 573 -7.16 35.54 -0.69
N PRO A 574 -8.35 36.07 -1.05
CA PRO A 574 -9.01 35.60 -2.26
C PRO A 574 -8.27 36.13 -3.50
N MET A 575 -7.95 35.25 -4.46
CA MET A 575 -7.29 35.68 -5.70
C MET A 575 -8.31 36.12 -6.75
N SER A 576 -7.91 37.06 -7.61
CA SER A 576 -8.74 37.51 -8.73
C SER A 576 -8.94 36.35 -9.72
N GLY A 577 -10.18 35.94 -9.91
CA GLY A 577 -10.53 34.84 -10.84
C GLY A 577 -10.47 35.25 -12.31
N SER A 578 -10.98 34.39 -13.20
CA SER A 578 -11.04 34.65 -14.64
C SER A 578 -12.06 35.73 -15.08
N ASP A 579 -12.81 36.31 -14.14
CA ASP A 579 -13.78 37.37 -14.41
C ASP A 579 -13.17 38.73 -14.06
N GLU A 580 -12.72 39.46 -15.09
CA GLU A 580 -11.98 40.73 -14.98
C GLU A 580 -12.74 41.86 -14.25
N ARG A 581 -14.05 41.68 -14.01
CA ARG A 581 -14.89 42.61 -13.25
C ARG A 581 -14.56 42.62 -11.76
N PHE A 582 -13.95 41.54 -11.25
CA PHE A 582 -13.51 41.45 -9.86
C PHE A 582 -12.00 41.65 -9.78
N LYS A 583 -11.55 42.57 -8.93
CA LYS A 583 -10.12 42.79 -8.66
C LYS A 583 -9.88 42.80 -7.16
N VAL A 584 -9.05 41.87 -6.71
CA VAL A 584 -8.56 41.84 -5.33
C VAL A 584 -7.19 42.50 -5.27
N LEU A 585 -7.01 43.42 -4.31
CA LEU A 585 -5.76 44.11 -4.05
C LEU A 585 -5.37 43.88 -2.58
N LEU A 586 -4.24 43.21 -2.35
CA LEU A 586 -3.64 43.11 -1.02
C LEU A 586 -3.17 44.49 -0.55
N ARG A 587 -3.41 44.81 0.73
CA ARG A 587 -3.00 46.05 1.39
C ARG A 587 -2.05 45.82 2.55
N LYS A 588 -2.26 44.74 3.31
CA LYS A 588 -1.33 44.27 4.34
C LYS A 588 -1.31 42.74 4.35
N PRO A 589 -0.14 42.11 4.54
CA PRO A 589 1.19 42.73 4.62
C PRO A 589 1.62 43.22 3.23
N GLU A 590 2.28 44.38 3.14
CA GLU A 590 2.69 44.96 1.85
C GLU A 590 3.82 44.13 1.22
N GLU A 591 4.62 43.45 2.03
CA GLU A 591 5.80 42.69 1.65
C GLU A 591 5.48 41.44 0.81
N LEU A 592 4.26 40.91 0.91
CA LEU A 592 3.79 39.85 0.02
C LEU A 592 3.60 40.35 -1.43
N VAL A 593 3.48 41.66 -1.66
CA VAL A 593 3.34 42.24 -3.00
C VAL A 593 4.70 42.21 -3.72
N GLY A 594 4.94 41.14 -4.48
CA GLY A 594 6.18 40.89 -5.20
C GLY A 594 7.18 39.96 -4.49
N ALA A 595 6.81 39.40 -3.32
CA ALA A 595 7.51 38.26 -2.74
C ALA A 595 7.44 37.04 -3.64
N LYS A 596 8.44 36.15 -3.60
CA LYS A 596 8.40 34.87 -4.32
C LYS A 596 7.69 33.82 -3.48
N GLU A 597 6.97 32.90 -4.15
CA GLU A 597 6.42 31.70 -3.52
C GLU A 597 7.52 30.89 -2.81
N GLY A 598 7.26 30.54 -1.55
CA GLY A 598 8.18 29.82 -0.65
C GLY A 598 9.23 30.67 0.07
N GLU A 599 9.43 31.95 -0.30
CA GLU A 599 10.46 32.82 0.28
C GLU A 599 9.88 33.69 1.41
N PHE A 600 10.44 33.57 2.62
CA PHE A 600 10.04 34.40 3.76
C PHE A 600 10.63 35.80 3.65
N VAL A 601 9.77 36.81 3.85
CA VAL A 601 10.12 38.24 3.89
C VAL A 601 9.74 38.79 5.27
N GLU A 602 10.58 39.66 5.82
CA GLU A 602 10.35 40.33 7.10
C GLU A 602 9.26 41.41 6.97
N VAL A 603 8.24 41.35 7.82
CA VAL A 603 7.12 42.30 7.84
C VAL A 603 7.51 43.53 8.66
N LYS A 604 7.38 44.72 8.06
CA LYS A 604 7.63 45.99 8.71
C LYS A 604 6.31 46.53 9.25
N ASP A 605 6.34 47.00 10.50
CA ASP A 605 5.19 47.41 11.31
C ASP A 605 4.18 46.29 11.65
N SER A 606 4.19 45.84 12.91
CA SER A 606 3.04 45.14 13.51
C SER A 606 2.51 45.78 14.81
N SER A 607 3.18 46.79 15.39
CA SER A 607 2.57 47.58 16.47
C SER A 607 3.15 48.99 16.65
N ASP A 608 2.27 49.90 17.07
CA ASP A 608 2.56 51.25 17.58
C ASP A 608 3.12 51.18 19.02
N ALA A 609 4.00 50.21 19.28
CA ALA A 609 4.64 49.93 20.56
C ALA A 609 6.12 49.64 20.30
N GLY A 610 6.99 50.57 20.71
CA GLY A 610 8.40 50.58 20.32
C GLY A 610 9.21 49.39 20.83
N VAL A 611 9.35 48.38 19.97
CA VAL A 611 10.32 47.28 20.09
C VAL A 611 11.06 47.19 18.76
N GLU A 612 12.37 47.30 18.78
CA GLU A 612 13.23 47.16 17.61
C GLU A 612 13.29 45.68 17.16
N GLU A 613 13.39 45.45 15.85
CA GLU A 613 13.48 44.12 15.20
C GLU A 613 12.24 43.21 15.36
N SER A 614 11.24 43.44 14.49
CA SER A 614 10.08 42.55 14.37
C SER A 614 10.47 41.21 13.71
N ASN A 615 10.71 40.19 14.54
CA ASN A 615 10.92 38.77 14.15
C ASN A 615 9.70 38.09 13.46
N LEU A 616 8.83 38.89 12.82
CA LEU A 616 7.65 38.46 12.09
C LEU A 616 8.00 38.33 10.60
N LEU A 617 7.93 37.10 10.11
CA LEU A 617 8.16 36.76 8.71
C LEU A 617 6.83 36.39 8.05
N VAL A 618 6.69 36.64 6.75
CA VAL A 618 5.57 36.18 5.93
C VAL A 618 6.05 35.63 4.59
N LYS A 619 5.37 34.61 4.05
CA LYS A 619 5.58 34.12 2.69
C LYS A 619 4.25 33.77 2.01
N TRP A 620 4.27 33.75 0.68
CA TRP A 620 3.31 32.94 -0.07
C TRP A 620 3.70 31.46 0.07
N GLU A 621 2.77 30.62 0.52
CA GLU A 621 2.90 29.15 0.41
C GLU A 621 2.42 28.68 -0.97
N LYS A 622 1.36 29.32 -1.48
CA LYS A 622 0.93 29.18 -2.87
C LYS A 622 0.23 30.46 -3.34
N GLU A 623 0.95 31.29 -4.08
CA GLU A 623 0.51 32.63 -4.49
C GLU A 623 -0.75 32.56 -5.35
N GLN A 624 -0.78 31.62 -6.31
CA GLN A 624 -1.92 31.46 -7.24
C GLN A 624 -3.23 31.06 -6.54
N ASP A 625 -3.14 30.42 -5.38
CA ASP A 625 -4.30 30.05 -4.54
C ASP A 625 -4.54 31.07 -3.42
N GLY A 626 -3.68 32.09 -3.30
CA GLY A 626 -3.72 33.12 -2.25
C GLY A 626 -3.38 32.61 -0.85
N LEU A 627 -2.70 31.46 -0.74
CA LEU A 627 -2.33 30.84 0.53
C LEU A 627 -1.02 31.42 1.05
N TYR A 628 -1.03 31.94 2.27
CA TYR A 628 0.13 32.56 2.90
C TYR A 628 0.36 32.04 4.33
N GLU A 629 1.60 32.12 4.77
CA GLU A 629 2.02 31.75 6.13
C GLU A 629 2.76 32.91 6.78
N TYR A 630 2.29 33.36 7.94
CA TYR A 630 3.14 34.08 8.89
C TYR A 630 3.96 33.08 9.70
N LYS A 631 5.20 33.44 10.01
CA LYS A 631 6.08 32.76 10.95
C LYS A 631 6.61 33.77 11.97
N TRP A 632 6.51 33.45 13.26
CA TRP A 632 6.87 34.39 14.32
C TRP A 632 7.42 33.70 15.57
N LYS A 633 8.39 34.35 16.22
CA LYS A 633 8.74 34.13 17.63
C LYS A 633 7.84 34.99 18.53
N ILE A 634 7.13 34.37 19.47
CA ILE A 634 6.36 35.06 20.52
C ILE A 634 6.98 34.75 21.89
N ASP A 635 7.28 35.77 22.69
CA ASP A 635 7.94 35.60 23.98
C ASP A 635 6.99 35.10 25.08
N ALA A 636 7.54 34.74 26.25
CA ALA A 636 6.79 34.20 27.37
C ALA A 636 5.81 35.24 27.96
N ASN A 637 4.55 34.86 28.17
CA ASN A 637 3.48 35.75 28.64
C ASN A 637 3.15 36.95 27.72
N ASP A 638 3.60 36.91 26.46
CA ASP A 638 3.39 38.00 25.50
C ASP A 638 2.05 37.88 24.74
N THR A 639 1.56 39.00 24.21
CA THR A 639 0.32 39.09 23.44
C THR A 639 0.49 40.02 22.25
N VAL A 640 0.25 39.47 21.07
CA VAL A 640 0.67 40.07 19.80
C VAL A 640 -0.46 40.02 18.77
N LYS A 641 -0.41 40.94 17.80
CA LYS A 641 -1.47 41.10 16.78
C LYS A 641 -0.91 41.14 15.38
N LEU A 642 -1.56 40.42 14.47
CA LEU A 642 -1.31 40.46 13.03
C LEU A 642 -2.54 41.00 12.32
N GLU A 643 -2.35 41.87 11.33
CA GLU A 643 -3.42 42.44 10.52
C GLU A 643 -3.17 42.13 9.05
N THR A 644 -4.06 41.35 8.43
CA THR A 644 -4.10 41.18 6.97
C THR A 644 -5.27 41.99 6.42
N VAL A 645 -5.03 42.82 5.41
CA VAL A 645 -6.03 43.73 4.83
C VAL A 645 -6.02 43.58 3.32
N PHE A 646 -7.19 43.46 2.69
CA PHE A 646 -7.32 43.46 1.24
C PHE A 646 -8.61 44.15 0.78
N ASP A 647 -8.55 44.81 -0.38
CA ASP A 647 -9.71 45.40 -1.05
C ASP A 647 -10.22 44.47 -2.13
N VAL A 648 -11.54 44.30 -2.22
CA VAL A 648 -12.21 43.72 -3.39
C VAL A 648 -12.97 44.82 -4.12
N LYS A 649 -12.60 45.11 -5.36
CA LYS A 649 -13.34 45.96 -6.28
C LYS A 649 -14.30 45.11 -7.13
N ALA A 650 -15.57 45.47 -7.14
CA ALA A 650 -16.62 44.84 -7.93
C ALA A 650 -17.67 45.86 -8.40
N PRO A 651 -18.41 45.63 -9.50
CA PRO A 651 -19.56 46.45 -9.86
C PRO A 651 -20.64 46.46 -8.77
N SER A 652 -21.22 47.63 -8.49
CA SER A 652 -22.17 47.85 -7.39
C SER A 652 -23.50 47.08 -7.52
N ASP A 653 -23.78 46.54 -8.70
CA ASP A 653 -24.98 45.75 -9.02
C ASP A 653 -24.75 44.23 -8.87
N ILE A 654 -23.52 43.79 -8.57
CA ILE A 654 -23.18 42.37 -8.46
C ILE A 654 -22.87 41.97 -7.01
N THR A 655 -23.67 41.05 -6.48
CA THR A 655 -23.34 40.35 -5.23
C THR A 655 -22.37 39.20 -5.53
N TYR A 656 -21.29 39.10 -4.73
CA TYR A 656 -20.32 38.02 -4.82
C TYR A 656 -20.21 37.26 -3.49
N LEU A 657 -19.81 35.99 -3.57
CA LEU A 657 -19.44 35.16 -2.43
C LEU A 657 -18.11 34.50 -2.78
N PHE A 658 -17.19 34.45 -1.83
CA PHE A 658 -15.95 33.70 -2.01
C PHE A 658 -16.21 32.21 -1.77
N SER A 659 -15.76 31.34 -2.69
CA SER A 659 -15.79 29.89 -2.44
C SER A 659 -14.81 29.51 -1.32
N ASN A 660 -15.29 28.78 -0.32
CA ASN A 660 -14.52 28.29 0.84
C ASN A 660 -13.94 29.36 1.79
N PHE A 661 -14.26 30.64 1.60
CA PHE A 661 -13.96 31.69 2.58
C PHE A 661 -15.09 31.67 3.62
N GLY A 662 -14.84 31.02 4.76
CA GLY A 662 -15.83 30.76 5.81
C GLY A 662 -16.27 32.00 6.60
N ILE A 663 -16.78 33.03 5.93
CA ILE A 663 -17.50 34.14 6.57
C ILE A 663 -18.98 33.94 6.28
N HIS A 664 -19.67 33.25 7.19
CA HIS A 664 -21.12 33.40 7.28
C HIS A 664 -21.40 34.82 7.76
N SER A 665 -21.70 35.72 6.82
CA SER A 665 -22.26 37.02 7.16
C SER A 665 -23.54 36.80 7.97
N LYS A 666 -23.55 37.26 9.22
CA LYS A 666 -24.80 37.52 9.91
C LYS A 666 -25.44 38.71 9.22
N ALA A 667 -26.56 38.43 8.53
CA ALA A 667 -27.48 39.44 8.03
C ALA A 667 -28.18 40.18 9.19
#